data_AF-A0A8H7S990-F1
#
_entry.id   AF-A0A8H7S990-F1
#
_cell.length_a   1.000
_cell.length_b   1.000
_cell.length_c   1.000
_cell.angle_alpha   90.00
_cell.angle_beta   90.00
_cell.angle_gamma   90.00
#
_symmetry.space_group_name_H-M   'P 1'
#
loop_
_entity.id
_entity.type
_entity.pdbx_description
1 polymer ?
#
loop_
_entity_poly.entity_id
_entity_poly.type
_entity_poly.pdbx_seq_one_letter_code
_entity_poly.pdbx_strand_id
1 'polypeptide(L)'
;MYSQYPPQEGSHAMSPTSPSPGYGGSGGAPPIADFQRMNLSGGSSGQLNTGGNVICGPLLKYISTDYQRGIYRGSCLIVSDHVQPPVLTVTLKTTRSGRTKQVTCQGEQLDCYRNQYRFWRFELQLPFDEEPQLVTYTSPCLNNQPYSFHMPGYYESFRFMFHSCNGFSDIPQETKDKFGEKEAPLWQDVLDRHRVMPFHVLIGGGDQLYQDCLLKEDFMKPWNNEKDPNKRVNMKLSNEMRSGFEQFYMFNYIKNFGFKDNKYVATAFATIPSVNMWDDHDIIDGFGSYPVEMQQADCFVVLFQNACRFYYLFQHHTTMELAQRDGMIKGTTPTCQHIVTTLGPDIGVLSLDARGERTKQDVCQPKSYDIVFEAMTKLPMSIKHLLVVTGVPLIYPRLTLFEKAMDGAAGFNLATLAGKTGALGDLISGSLNKWNGDPELLDDMNDHWTAGNHEVERKRFIERLQQYARDRSVRVSFLGGDVHCCGAGRLYSKDMRNKEEGDPHLMVQIISSAIVNVPPPQALLSILNQNSTYITFNGNTEEKMYKLFTKSPNGNNRQNIKLMGFRNYCAGFYEESTGKMHFYIQAEEQPGKKGTKGYLVDSPKLVFGQPGARLHSHSKKDLVPPLGGGHHSHSHPQQQQQHYPGHQQQQHYYDNRPVPPPPVPHRQQSGVGGPPPLPSRDNSVPGGGFNMAPPPPPY
;
A
#
# COMPACT_ATOMS: atom_id res chain seq x y z
N MET A 1 54.85 14.14 15.33
CA MET A 1 55.44 14.49 14.02
C MET A 1 54.35 15.26 13.26
N TYR A 2 54.11 16.55 13.50
CA TYR A 2 54.90 17.76 13.21
C TYR A 2 55.41 17.87 11.76
N SER A 3 54.70 18.70 10.98
CA SER A 3 55.16 19.64 9.92
C SER A 3 53.88 20.42 9.49
N GLN A 4 53.61 21.72 9.69
CA GLN A 4 54.38 22.99 9.74
C GLN A 4 55.08 23.22 8.38
N TYR A 5 54.84 24.25 7.55
CA TYR A 5 54.75 25.74 7.63
C TYR A 5 54.21 26.27 6.23
N PRO A 6 54.11 27.57 5.84
CA PRO A 6 53.54 28.81 6.47
C PRO A 6 52.88 29.83 5.46
N PRO A 7 52.63 31.12 5.83
CA PRO A 7 51.72 32.06 5.15
C PRO A 7 52.39 33.31 4.49
N GLN A 8 51.59 34.14 3.79
CA GLN A 8 51.80 35.58 3.45
C GLN A 8 50.47 36.10 2.81
N GLU A 9 49.69 37.06 3.30
CA GLU A 9 49.82 38.50 3.67
C GLU A 9 49.92 39.55 2.52
N GLY A 10 49.00 40.54 2.59
CA GLY A 10 49.07 41.91 2.04
C GLY A 10 48.15 42.22 0.85
N SER A 11 47.35 43.30 0.76
CA SER A 11 47.04 44.46 1.62
C SER A 11 46.06 45.43 0.91
N HIS A 12 45.12 46.05 1.66
CA HIS A 12 44.49 47.41 1.53
C HIS A 12 43.86 47.90 0.20
N ALA A 13 42.81 48.75 0.09
CA ALA A 13 41.81 49.47 0.91
C ALA A 13 40.77 50.04 -0.14
N MET A 14 39.48 50.30 0.09
CA MET A 14 38.83 51.38 0.87
C MET A 14 37.29 51.19 0.84
N SER A 15 36.59 51.61 1.89
CA SER A 15 35.14 51.82 1.97
C SER A 15 34.77 53.25 1.47
N PRO A 16 33.48 53.65 1.22
CA PRO A 16 32.46 53.77 2.27
C PRO A 16 30.97 53.54 1.91
N THR A 17 30.17 53.33 2.97
CA THR A 17 28.76 53.73 3.21
C THR A 17 27.56 53.06 2.51
N SER A 18 26.85 52.21 3.28
CA SER A 18 25.40 52.09 3.60
C SER A 18 24.34 52.84 2.76
N PRO A 19 23.08 52.35 2.61
CA PRO A 19 22.28 51.69 3.66
C PRO A 19 21.40 50.48 3.27
N SER A 20 20.97 49.73 4.28
CA SER A 20 19.85 48.75 4.20
C SER A 20 18.52 49.44 3.89
N PRO A 21 17.54 48.70 3.35
CA PRO A 21 16.45 48.24 4.23
C PRO A 21 16.09 46.77 4.01
N GLY A 22 15.61 46.14 5.08
CA GLY A 22 15.20 44.74 5.08
C GLY A 22 13.92 44.46 4.29
N TYR A 23 13.71 43.19 4.00
CA TYR A 23 12.39 42.59 3.79
C TYR A 23 12.46 41.11 4.18
N GLY A 24 11.52 40.69 5.02
CA GLY A 24 11.22 39.28 5.21
C GLY A 24 10.60 38.70 3.94
N GLY A 25 10.91 37.43 3.68
CA GLY A 25 10.34 36.65 2.58
C GLY A 25 10.34 35.18 2.96
N SER A 26 9.18 34.71 3.39
CA SER A 26 8.86 33.32 3.68
C SER A 26 9.06 32.44 2.45
N GLY A 27 10.00 31.49 2.52
CA GLY A 27 10.20 30.45 1.52
C GLY A 27 9.10 29.38 1.59
N GLY A 28 7.95 29.69 0.98
CA GLY A 28 6.97 28.69 0.55
C GLY A 28 7.34 28.16 -0.83
N ALA A 29 6.81 26.97 -1.19
CA ALA A 29 6.89 26.43 -2.54
C ALA A 29 6.51 27.50 -3.58
N PRO A 30 7.18 27.59 -4.75
CA PRO A 30 6.80 28.57 -5.75
C PRO A 30 5.34 28.29 -6.20
N PRO A 31 4.46 29.31 -6.26
CA PRO A 31 3.12 29.13 -6.79
C PRO A 31 3.18 28.63 -8.25
N ILE A 32 2.18 27.84 -8.66
CA ILE A 32 2.01 27.30 -10.03
C ILE A 32 2.06 28.38 -11.15
N ALA A 33 2.08 29.68 -10.79
CA ALA A 33 2.32 30.80 -11.68
C ALA A 33 3.57 30.68 -12.57
N ASP A 34 4.58 29.88 -12.21
CA ASP A 34 5.78 29.66 -13.06
C ASP A 34 5.55 28.68 -14.23
N PHE A 35 4.45 27.93 -14.26
CA PHE A 35 4.13 27.05 -15.40
C PHE A 35 3.46 27.79 -16.57
N GLN A 36 2.98 29.03 -16.38
CA GLN A 36 2.38 29.84 -17.43
C GLN A 36 3.38 30.70 -18.22
N ARG A 37 4.69 30.65 -17.91
CA ARG A 37 5.75 31.34 -18.66
C ARG A 37 6.86 30.38 -19.08
N MET A 38 6.61 29.53 -20.08
CA MET A 38 7.68 28.86 -20.81
C MET A 38 7.60 29.19 -22.29
N ASN A 39 8.28 30.27 -22.67
CA ASN A 39 8.60 30.59 -24.06
C ASN A 39 9.87 29.81 -24.47
N LEU A 40 9.69 28.91 -25.43
CA LEU A 40 10.54 28.63 -26.60
C LEU A 40 11.95 29.26 -26.61
N SER A 41 12.99 28.42 -26.52
CA SER A 41 14.15 28.35 -27.45
C SER A 41 15.35 27.64 -26.80
N GLY A 42 15.95 26.70 -27.53
CA GLY A 42 17.23 26.10 -27.13
C GLY A 42 17.68 24.91 -27.99
N GLY A 43 18.37 25.20 -29.10
CA GLY A 43 19.49 24.37 -29.59
C GLY A 43 19.20 23.19 -30.51
N SER A 44 19.43 23.40 -31.81
CA SER A 44 19.42 22.40 -32.89
C SER A 44 20.69 21.53 -32.95
N SER A 45 20.52 20.22 -33.15
CA SER A 45 21.39 19.39 -34.01
C SER A 45 20.59 18.19 -34.54
N GLY A 46 20.53 18.04 -35.86
CA GLY A 46 19.51 17.29 -36.57
C GLY A 46 19.47 15.78 -36.35
N GLN A 47 18.29 15.29 -35.97
CA GLN A 47 17.73 13.97 -36.26
C GLN A 47 16.22 14.14 -36.43
N LEU A 48 15.61 13.33 -37.31
CA LEU A 48 14.21 13.39 -37.74
C LEU A 48 13.23 13.72 -36.59
N ASN A 49 12.67 14.93 -36.62
CA ASN A 49 11.78 15.45 -35.58
C ASN A 49 10.38 14.83 -35.74
N THR A 50 10.11 13.70 -35.07
CA THR A 50 8.76 13.17 -34.87
C THR A 50 8.07 14.07 -33.83
N GLY A 51 7.60 15.24 -34.27
CA GLY A 51 7.45 16.49 -33.49
C GLY A 51 6.60 16.53 -32.21
N GLY A 52 6.83 15.64 -31.25
CA GLY A 52 6.32 15.68 -29.89
C GLY A 52 7.40 15.36 -28.84
N ASN A 53 7.12 15.69 -27.59
CA ASN A 53 7.93 15.48 -26.40
C ASN A 53 7.21 14.57 -25.41
N VAL A 54 7.97 13.66 -24.78
CA VAL A 54 7.51 12.89 -23.62
C VAL A 54 7.63 13.75 -22.37
N ILE A 55 6.55 13.85 -21.60
CA ILE A 55 6.51 14.65 -20.36
C ILE A 55 6.55 13.78 -19.10
N CYS A 56 6.12 12.52 -19.18
CA CYS A 56 6.19 11.56 -18.08
C CYS A 56 6.27 10.12 -18.62
N GLY A 57 6.92 9.24 -17.85
CA GLY A 57 7.20 7.86 -18.22
C GLY A 57 8.52 7.65 -18.96
N PRO A 58 8.81 6.42 -19.40
CA PRO A 58 7.91 5.26 -19.35
C PRO A 58 7.64 4.76 -17.92
N LEU A 59 6.40 4.41 -17.62
CA LEU A 59 6.00 3.78 -16.36
C LEU A 59 5.58 2.33 -16.65
N LEU A 60 6.08 1.36 -15.88
CA LEU A 60 5.76 -0.05 -16.04
C LEU A 60 4.77 -0.52 -14.98
N LYS A 61 3.81 -1.35 -15.41
CA LYS A 61 2.84 -2.01 -14.52
C LYS A 61 2.81 -3.51 -14.78
N TYR A 62 2.75 -4.28 -13.70
CA TYR A 62 2.40 -5.70 -13.74
C TYR A 62 0.89 -5.86 -13.52
N ILE A 63 0.26 -6.76 -14.28
CA ILE A 63 -1.18 -7.05 -14.16
C ILE A 63 -1.37 -8.46 -13.61
N SER A 64 -0.88 -9.48 -14.34
CA SER A 64 -1.11 -10.89 -13.98
C SER A 64 -0.21 -11.83 -14.78
N THR A 65 -0.20 -13.09 -14.36
CA THR A 65 0.31 -14.21 -15.16
C THR A 65 -0.87 -15.04 -15.64
N ASP A 66 -0.98 -15.21 -16.95
CA ASP A 66 -1.88 -16.18 -17.57
C ASP A 66 -1.15 -17.52 -17.66
N TYR A 67 -1.36 -18.37 -16.66
CA TYR A 67 -0.74 -19.71 -16.61
C TYR A 67 -1.29 -20.67 -17.67
N GLN A 68 -2.48 -20.44 -18.23
CA GLN A 68 -3.00 -21.32 -19.29
C GLN A 68 -2.24 -21.09 -20.59
N ARG A 69 -1.91 -19.83 -20.89
CA ARG A 69 -1.20 -19.43 -22.11
C ARG A 69 0.31 -19.27 -21.93
N GLY A 70 0.81 -19.28 -20.69
CA GLY A 70 2.21 -18.99 -20.39
C GLY A 70 2.58 -17.54 -20.69
N ILE A 71 1.68 -16.59 -20.43
CA ILE A 71 1.84 -15.18 -20.79
C ILE A 71 1.94 -14.30 -19.56
N TYR A 72 2.99 -13.48 -19.50
CA TYR A 72 3.10 -12.33 -18.63
C TYR A 72 2.23 -11.20 -19.17
N ARG A 73 1.33 -10.66 -18.34
CA ARG A 73 0.50 -9.50 -18.66
C ARG A 73 0.96 -8.29 -17.86
N GLY A 74 1.31 -7.22 -18.57
CA GLY A 74 1.65 -5.92 -18.00
C GLY A 74 1.31 -4.79 -18.96
N SER A 75 1.74 -3.58 -18.64
CA SER A 75 1.65 -2.44 -19.53
C SER A 75 2.78 -1.44 -19.32
N CYS A 76 3.04 -0.63 -20.34
CA CYS A 76 3.90 0.54 -20.27
C CYS A 76 3.05 1.79 -20.58
N LEU A 77 3.21 2.86 -19.79
CA LEU A 77 2.54 4.14 -20.01
C LEU A 77 3.56 5.21 -20.37
N ILE A 78 3.27 5.98 -21.42
CA ILE A 78 4.01 7.18 -21.81
C ILE A 78 3.02 8.33 -21.93
N VAL A 79 3.28 9.44 -21.25
CA VAL A 79 2.50 10.68 -21.40
C VAL A 79 3.28 11.65 -22.27
N SER A 80 2.68 12.11 -23.36
CA SER A 80 3.37 12.94 -24.35
C SER A 80 2.41 13.83 -25.13
N ASP A 81 2.92 14.84 -25.83
CA ASP A 81 2.14 15.67 -26.78
C ASP A 81 2.11 15.09 -28.21
N HIS A 82 2.66 13.89 -28.43
CA HIS A 82 2.65 13.23 -29.74
C HIS A 82 1.20 12.98 -30.17
N VAL A 83 0.85 13.38 -31.39
CA VAL A 83 -0.50 13.18 -31.95
C VAL A 83 -0.67 11.75 -32.47
N GLN A 84 0.37 11.19 -33.08
CA GLN A 84 0.34 9.84 -33.62
C GLN A 84 0.67 8.81 -32.54
N PRO A 85 0.01 7.64 -32.55
CA PRO A 85 0.34 6.54 -31.66
C PRO A 85 1.82 6.17 -31.76
N PRO A 86 2.59 6.27 -30.66
CA PRO A 86 3.96 5.81 -30.64
C PRO A 86 4.01 4.27 -30.71
N VAL A 87 5.19 3.74 -31.04
CA VAL A 87 5.46 2.30 -31.14
C VAL A 87 6.49 1.90 -30.10
N LEU A 88 6.26 0.80 -29.40
CA LEU A 88 7.20 0.21 -28.46
C LEU A 88 7.77 -1.08 -29.03
N THR A 89 9.09 -1.16 -29.19
CA THR A 89 9.78 -2.39 -29.57
C THR A 89 10.31 -3.06 -28.32
N VAL A 90 9.93 -4.32 -28.09
CA VAL A 90 10.26 -5.08 -26.89
C VAL A 90 11.05 -6.32 -27.29
N THR A 91 12.25 -6.48 -26.72
CA THR A 91 13.13 -7.63 -26.94
C THR A 91 13.28 -8.40 -25.64
N LEU A 92 12.86 -9.65 -25.63
CA LEU A 92 13.04 -10.58 -24.53
C LEU A 92 14.30 -11.39 -24.79
N LYS A 93 15.21 -11.46 -23.83
CA LYS A 93 16.42 -12.29 -23.90
C LYS A 93 16.50 -13.21 -22.69
N THR A 94 16.51 -14.51 -22.92
CA THR A 94 16.74 -15.50 -21.86
C THR A 94 18.15 -15.36 -21.29
N THR A 95 18.26 -15.42 -19.97
CA THR A 95 19.50 -15.10 -19.25
C THR A 95 20.58 -16.17 -19.38
N ARG A 96 20.20 -17.45 -19.52
CA ARG A 96 21.15 -18.57 -19.63
C ARG A 96 21.42 -18.96 -21.07
N SER A 97 20.38 -19.27 -21.84
CA SER A 97 20.51 -19.73 -23.23
C SER A 97 20.72 -18.61 -24.25
N GLY A 98 20.45 -17.35 -23.89
CA GLY A 98 20.66 -16.20 -24.76
C GLY A 98 19.68 -16.09 -25.94
N ARG A 99 18.66 -16.95 -26.00
CA ARG A 99 17.58 -16.90 -27.00
C ARG A 99 16.85 -15.56 -26.91
N THR A 100 16.57 -14.98 -28.06
CA THR A 100 15.88 -13.68 -28.18
C THR A 100 14.53 -13.83 -28.88
N LYS A 101 13.56 -13.04 -28.44
CA LYS A 101 12.29 -12.84 -29.13
C LYS A 101 11.96 -11.36 -29.13
N GLN A 102 11.49 -10.85 -30.26
CA GLN A 102 11.06 -9.46 -30.39
C GLN A 102 9.56 -9.39 -30.61
N VAL A 103 8.92 -8.39 -29.98
CA VAL A 103 7.51 -8.06 -30.12
C VAL A 103 7.39 -6.56 -30.27
N THR A 104 6.46 -6.11 -31.11
CA THR A 104 6.16 -4.69 -31.29
C THR A 104 4.76 -4.41 -30.79
N CYS A 105 4.62 -3.41 -29.92
CA CYS A 105 3.35 -2.96 -29.37
C CYS A 105 3.00 -1.58 -29.92
N GLN A 106 1.74 -1.40 -30.30
CA GLN A 106 1.20 -0.10 -30.70
C GLN A 106 0.61 0.61 -29.47
N GLY A 107 0.79 1.93 -29.38
CA GLY A 107 0.20 2.73 -28.33
C GLY A 107 -1.32 2.87 -28.49
N GLU A 108 -2.08 2.58 -27.45
CA GLU A 108 -3.50 2.91 -27.32
C GLU A 108 -3.63 4.23 -26.54
N GLN A 109 -4.38 5.19 -27.06
CA GLN A 109 -4.69 6.40 -26.31
C GLN A 109 -5.78 6.09 -25.27
N LEU A 110 -5.42 6.13 -23.99
CA LEU A 110 -6.38 5.95 -22.89
C LEU A 110 -7.18 7.22 -22.60
N ASP A 111 -6.48 8.36 -22.59
CA ASP A 111 -7.05 9.65 -22.23
C ASP A 111 -6.25 10.78 -22.90
N CYS A 112 -6.84 11.98 -22.93
CA CYS A 112 -6.17 13.19 -23.36
C CYS A 112 -6.49 14.35 -22.43
N TYR A 113 -5.44 14.92 -21.82
CA TYR A 113 -5.53 16.14 -21.04
C TYR A 113 -5.53 17.36 -21.99
N ARG A 114 -6.65 18.09 -21.98
CA ARG A 114 -6.86 19.37 -22.70
C ARG A 114 -6.47 19.35 -24.19
N ASN A 115 -6.71 18.24 -24.87
CA ASN A 115 -6.33 18.03 -26.28
C ASN A 115 -4.82 18.21 -26.56
N GLN A 116 -3.99 18.23 -25.52
CA GLN A 116 -2.56 18.52 -25.61
C GLN A 116 -1.72 17.29 -25.26
N TYR A 117 -1.96 16.69 -24.09
CA TYR A 117 -1.15 15.56 -23.63
C TYR A 117 -1.97 14.28 -23.67
N ARG A 118 -1.41 13.25 -24.30
CA ARG A 118 -2.03 11.94 -24.51
C ARG A 118 -1.37 10.89 -23.63
N PHE A 119 -2.20 10.04 -23.05
CA PHE A 119 -1.80 8.89 -22.25
C PHE A 119 -1.72 7.67 -23.16
N TRP A 120 -0.51 7.35 -23.62
CA TRP A 120 -0.27 6.20 -24.50
C TRP A 120 0.04 4.96 -23.67
N ARG A 121 -0.88 3.99 -23.70
CA ARG A 121 -0.68 2.67 -23.11
C ARG A 121 -0.19 1.69 -24.15
N PHE A 122 0.84 0.94 -23.79
CA PHE A 122 1.29 -0.23 -24.53
C PHE A 122 0.98 -1.47 -23.71
N GLU A 123 0.09 -2.34 -24.22
CA GLU A 123 -0.15 -3.63 -23.58
C GLU A 123 1.06 -4.56 -23.80
N LEU A 124 1.53 -5.18 -22.72
CA LEU A 124 2.63 -6.12 -22.74
C LEU A 124 2.08 -7.53 -22.49
N GLN A 125 1.89 -8.29 -23.57
CA GLN A 125 1.59 -9.73 -23.53
C GLN A 125 2.85 -10.50 -23.92
N LEU A 126 3.67 -10.84 -22.92
CA LEU A 126 5.02 -11.36 -23.12
C LEU A 126 5.06 -12.86 -22.80
N PRO A 127 5.55 -13.72 -23.71
CA PRO A 127 5.67 -15.14 -23.42
C PRO A 127 6.76 -15.38 -22.39
N PHE A 128 6.41 -16.15 -21.36
CA PHE A 128 7.41 -16.68 -20.43
C PHE A 128 8.32 -17.70 -21.11
N ASP A 129 9.48 -17.89 -20.50
CA ASP A 129 10.35 -19.03 -20.72
C ASP A 129 10.54 -19.79 -19.39
N GLU A 130 11.06 -21.03 -19.41
CA GLU A 130 11.47 -21.70 -18.17
C GLU A 130 12.67 -20.98 -17.52
N GLU A 131 13.45 -20.25 -18.30
CA GLU A 131 14.56 -19.41 -17.82
C GLU A 131 14.13 -17.97 -17.54
N PRO A 132 14.77 -17.28 -16.56
CA PRO A 132 14.59 -15.84 -16.40
C PRO A 132 14.95 -15.08 -17.67
N GLN A 133 14.25 -13.98 -17.93
CA GLN A 133 14.41 -13.14 -19.11
C GLN A 133 14.73 -11.69 -18.72
N LEU A 134 15.68 -11.09 -19.42
CA LEU A 134 15.85 -9.63 -19.46
C LEU A 134 15.00 -9.09 -20.60
N VAL A 135 14.07 -8.20 -20.28
CA VAL A 135 13.21 -7.54 -21.27
C VAL A 135 13.72 -6.13 -21.49
N THR A 136 14.18 -5.84 -22.70
CA THR A 136 14.64 -4.50 -23.11
C THR A 136 13.62 -3.88 -24.05
N TYR A 137 13.26 -2.62 -23.82
CA TYR A 137 12.32 -1.91 -24.68
C TYR A 137 12.84 -0.54 -25.11
N THR A 138 12.47 -0.15 -26.33
CA THR A 138 12.79 1.13 -26.95
C THR A 138 11.58 1.70 -27.68
N SER A 139 11.56 3.02 -27.85
CA SER A 139 10.59 3.72 -28.69
C SER A 139 11.25 4.93 -29.34
N PRO A 140 10.91 5.29 -30.59
CA PRO A 140 11.34 6.55 -31.18
C PRO A 140 10.99 7.78 -30.34
N CYS A 141 9.82 7.80 -29.68
CA CYS A 141 9.41 8.93 -28.83
C CYS A 141 10.23 9.03 -27.52
N LEU A 142 10.96 7.97 -27.17
CA LEU A 142 11.93 7.95 -26.07
C LEU A 142 13.36 8.19 -26.57
N ASN A 143 13.53 8.78 -27.76
CA ASN A 143 14.83 8.95 -28.44
C ASN A 143 15.59 7.63 -28.61
N ASN A 144 14.85 6.51 -28.74
CA ASN A 144 15.37 5.15 -28.75
C ASN A 144 16.25 4.79 -27.54
N GLN A 145 16.13 5.51 -26.42
CA GLN A 145 16.85 5.16 -25.20
C GLN A 145 16.33 3.82 -24.66
N PRO A 146 17.19 2.81 -24.44
CA PRO A 146 16.75 1.52 -23.97
C PRO A 146 16.49 1.54 -22.46
N TYR A 147 15.35 1.00 -22.08
CA TYR A 147 15.02 0.65 -20.70
C TYR A 147 14.92 -0.87 -20.59
N SER A 148 15.09 -1.42 -19.40
CA SER A 148 14.98 -2.87 -19.20
C SER A 148 14.39 -3.23 -17.86
N PHE A 149 13.65 -4.33 -17.83
CA PHE A 149 13.13 -4.95 -16.61
C PHE A 149 13.33 -6.47 -16.64
N HIS A 150 13.16 -7.10 -15.48
CA HIS A 150 13.42 -8.52 -15.30
C HIS A 150 12.13 -9.33 -15.17
N MET A 151 11.99 -10.39 -15.97
CA MET A 151 10.97 -11.42 -15.81
C MET A 151 11.60 -12.69 -15.20
N PRO A 152 10.99 -13.30 -14.17
CA PRO A 152 11.46 -14.58 -13.65
C PRO A 152 11.15 -15.73 -14.62
N GLY A 153 11.75 -16.90 -14.37
CA GLY A 153 11.33 -18.11 -15.08
C GLY A 153 9.88 -18.48 -14.75
N TYR A 154 9.19 -19.17 -15.67
CA TYR A 154 7.76 -19.48 -15.54
C TYR A 154 7.37 -20.22 -14.24
N TYR A 155 8.27 -21.05 -13.70
CA TYR A 155 8.05 -21.78 -12.44
C TYR A 155 8.71 -21.11 -11.22
N GLU A 156 9.26 -19.92 -11.37
CA GLU A 156 9.92 -19.16 -10.30
C GLU A 156 8.97 -18.09 -9.72
N SER A 157 9.02 -17.93 -8.40
CA SER A 157 8.25 -16.89 -7.71
C SER A 157 8.97 -15.53 -7.79
N PHE A 158 8.20 -14.45 -7.82
CA PHE A 158 8.76 -13.12 -8.02
C PHE A 158 9.40 -12.63 -6.72
N ARG A 159 10.65 -12.15 -6.80
CA ARG A 159 11.18 -11.16 -5.85
C ARG A 159 10.47 -9.82 -5.99
N PHE A 160 10.12 -9.20 -4.88
CA PHE A 160 9.41 -7.92 -4.85
C PHE A 160 10.05 -6.92 -3.89
N MET A 161 9.69 -5.65 -4.07
CA MET A 161 9.97 -4.57 -3.13
C MET A 161 8.65 -3.89 -2.78
N PHE A 162 8.35 -3.77 -1.49
CA PHE A 162 7.19 -3.06 -0.96
C PHE A 162 7.59 -1.68 -0.42
N HIS A 163 6.78 -0.67 -0.71
CA HIS A 163 6.95 0.69 -0.20
C HIS A 163 5.63 1.41 0.02
N SER A 164 5.63 2.42 0.88
CA SER A 164 4.55 3.38 1.07
C SER A 164 5.11 4.76 1.44
N CYS A 165 4.28 5.79 1.41
CA CYS A 165 4.59 7.14 1.90
C CYS A 165 5.81 7.74 1.17
N ASN A 166 5.67 7.85 -0.16
CA ASN A 166 6.68 8.27 -1.11
C ASN A 166 6.66 9.80 -1.38
N GLY A 167 6.35 10.58 -0.35
CA GLY A 167 6.45 12.03 -0.38
C GLY A 167 6.65 12.59 1.01
N PHE A 168 6.82 13.90 1.09
CA PHE A 168 6.84 14.60 2.37
C PHE A 168 5.47 15.23 2.61
N SER A 169 4.97 15.10 3.85
CA SER A 169 3.90 15.94 4.36
C SER A 169 4.30 17.43 4.30
N ASP A 170 3.37 18.30 4.68
CA ASP A 170 3.64 19.74 4.67
C ASP A 170 4.59 20.19 5.80
N ILE A 171 5.89 19.99 5.57
CA ILE A 171 6.99 20.34 6.47
C ILE A 171 7.94 21.36 5.83
N PRO A 172 8.74 22.10 6.63
CA PRO A 172 9.70 23.07 6.12
C PRO A 172 10.72 22.45 5.15
N GLN A 173 11.09 23.19 4.09
CA GLN A 173 12.04 22.74 3.07
C GLN A 173 13.39 22.31 3.66
N GLU A 174 13.90 23.02 4.67
CA GLU A 174 15.13 22.65 5.38
C GLU A 174 15.07 21.22 5.97
N THR A 175 13.90 20.81 6.45
CA THR A 175 13.71 19.44 6.95
C THR A 175 13.73 18.44 5.79
N LYS A 176 13.05 18.74 4.68
CA LYS A 176 13.08 17.90 3.48
C LYS A 176 14.49 17.73 2.92
N ASP A 177 15.26 18.81 2.88
CA ASP A 177 16.65 18.82 2.42
C ASP A 177 17.55 17.95 3.31
N LYS A 178 17.34 17.98 4.64
CA LYS A 178 18.04 17.08 5.58
C LYS A 178 17.78 15.59 5.29
N PHE A 179 16.60 15.26 4.78
CA PHE A 179 16.24 13.92 4.36
C PHE A 179 16.54 13.65 2.87
N GLY A 180 17.16 14.59 2.18
CA GLY A 180 17.62 14.43 0.80
C GLY A 180 16.47 14.31 -0.20
N GLU A 181 15.51 15.24 -0.19
CA GLU A 181 14.38 15.26 -1.14
C GLU A 181 14.83 15.14 -2.60
N LYS A 182 15.87 15.87 -3.00
CA LYS A 182 16.36 15.90 -4.39
C LYS A 182 17.23 14.70 -4.72
N GLU A 183 17.90 14.15 -3.71
CA GLU A 183 18.82 13.03 -3.83
C GLU A 183 18.08 11.68 -3.78
N ALA A 184 16.91 11.59 -3.14
CA ALA A 184 16.12 10.36 -2.98
C ALA A 184 16.98 9.14 -2.56
N PRO A 185 17.68 9.21 -1.41
CA PRO A 185 18.72 8.23 -1.03
C PRO A 185 18.22 6.78 -0.93
N LEU A 186 16.99 6.55 -0.45
CA LEU A 186 16.44 5.19 -0.37
C LEU A 186 16.07 4.65 -1.76
N TRP A 187 15.61 5.47 -2.70
CA TRP A 187 15.39 5.03 -4.09
C TRP A 187 16.70 4.70 -4.80
N GLN A 188 17.78 5.43 -4.50
CA GLN A 188 19.11 5.03 -4.96
C GLN A 188 19.53 3.66 -4.39
N ASP A 189 19.28 3.41 -3.10
CA ASP A 189 19.56 2.10 -2.47
C ASP A 189 18.75 0.97 -3.10
N VAL A 190 17.47 1.22 -3.42
CA VAL A 190 16.59 0.28 -4.15
C VAL A 190 17.17 -0.05 -5.53
N LEU A 191 17.58 0.96 -6.31
CA LEU A 191 18.16 0.76 -7.63
C LEU A 191 19.51 0.03 -7.59
N ASP A 192 20.36 0.33 -6.60
CA ASP A 192 21.62 -0.38 -6.39
C ASP A 192 21.39 -1.86 -6.08
N ARG A 193 20.40 -2.18 -5.24
CA ARG A 193 20.04 -3.57 -4.95
C ARG A 193 19.39 -4.26 -6.13
N HIS A 194 18.52 -3.57 -6.86
CA HIS A 194 17.91 -4.09 -8.08
C HIS A 194 18.98 -4.49 -9.11
N ARG A 195 20.08 -3.73 -9.21
CA ARG A 195 21.20 -4.08 -10.09
C ARG A 195 21.92 -5.38 -9.69
N VAL A 196 21.97 -5.70 -8.40
CA VAL A 196 22.67 -6.90 -7.89
C VAL A 196 21.74 -8.11 -7.85
N MET A 197 20.54 -7.94 -7.33
CA MET A 197 19.50 -8.97 -7.22
C MET A 197 18.17 -8.36 -7.66
N PRO A 198 17.81 -8.49 -8.95
CA PRO A 198 16.67 -7.76 -9.52
C PRO A 198 15.35 -8.08 -8.85
N PHE A 199 14.64 -7.04 -8.42
CA PHE A 199 13.20 -7.12 -8.16
C PHE A 199 12.45 -7.32 -9.49
N HIS A 200 11.41 -8.14 -9.48
CA HIS A 200 10.53 -8.29 -10.64
C HIS A 200 9.31 -7.38 -10.54
N VAL A 201 8.96 -6.93 -9.33
CA VAL A 201 7.78 -6.09 -9.09
C VAL A 201 7.96 -5.15 -7.90
N LEU A 202 7.44 -3.93 -8.01
CA LEU A 202 7.19 -3.02 -6.89
C LEU A 202 5.76 -3.24 -6.39
N ILE A 203 5.56 -3.28 -5.08
CA ILE A 203 4.25 -3.29 -4.43
C ILE A 203 4.08 -1.94 -3.73
N GLY A 204 3.26 -1.06 -4.30
CA GLY A 204 2.90 0.22 -3.70
C GLY A 204 1.78 0.03 -2.69
N GLY A 205 2.05 0.34 -1.42
CA GLY A 205 1.15 0.12 -0.28
C GLY A 205 0.41 1.34 0.22
N GLY A 206 0.18 2.33 -0.63
CA GLY A 206 -0.39 3.63 -0.25
C GLY A 206 0.58 4.80 -0.38
N ASP A 207 0.05 6.00 -0.57
CA ASP A 207 0.76 7.27 -0.64
C ASP A 207 1.93 7.24 -1.62
N GLN A 208 1.67 6.85 -2.87
CA GLN A 208 2.73 6.87 -3.89
C GLN A 208 3.17 8.30 -4.22
N LEU A 209 2.32 9.28 -3.93
CA LEU A 209 2.58 10.70 -3.87
C LEU A 209 1.67 11.37 -2.84
N TYR A 210 1.93 12.64 -2.55
CA TYR A 210 1.14 13.46 -1.63
C TYR A 210 0.44 14.57 -2.40
N GLN A 211 -0.89 14.62 -2.31
CA GLN A 211 -1.72 15.64 -2.95
C GLN A 211 -2.05 16.81 -2.01
N ASP A 212 -1.60 16.77 -0.77
CA ASP A 212 -1.99 17.69 0.31
C ASP A 212 -1.58 19.14 0.05
N CYS A 213 -0.55 19.33 -0.77
CA CYS A 213 -0.14 20.66 -1.21
C CYS A 213 -1.18 21.37 -2.09
N LEU A 214 -2.23 20.67 -2.54
CA LEU A 214 -3.41 21.23 -3.20
C LEU A 214 -3.97 22.45 -2.47
N LEU A 215 -4.04 22.40 -1.13
CA LEU A 215 -4.57 23.51 -0.33
C LEU A 215 -3.75 24.79 -0.46
N LYS A 216 -2.50 24.73 -0.94
CA LYS A 216 -1.64 25.89 -1.13
C LYS A 216 -1.86 26.57 -2.48
N GLU A 217 -2.62 25.95 -3.37
CA GLU A 217 -2.84 26.47 -4.71
C GLU A 217 -3.73 27.71 -4.71
N ASP A 218 -3.46 28.62 -5.65
CA ASP A 218 -4.16 29.90 -5.74
C ASP A 218 -5.68 29.72 -5.95
N PHE A 219 -6.09 28.69 -6.70
CA PHE A 219 -7.50 28.40 -6.93
C PHE A 219 -8.22 27.87 -5.68
N MET A 220 -7.49 27.45 -4.64
CA MET A 220 -8.08 27.02 -3.36
C MET A 220 -8.30 28.18 -2.38
N LYS A 221 -7.81 29.38 -2.67
CA LYS A 221 -8.02 30.57 -1.82
C LYS A 221 -9.49 30.82 -1.44
N PRO A 222 -10.49 30.72 -2.35
CA PRO A 222 -11.89 30.88 -1.96
C PRO A 222 -12.33 29.91 -0.87
N TRP A 223 -11.99 28.62 -1.01
CA TRP A 223 -12.29 27.58 -0.02
C TRP A 223 -11.59 27.84 1.32
N ASN A 224 -10.30 28.16 1.30
CA ASN A 224 -9.48 28.37 2.49
C ASN A 224 -9.87 29.63 3.28
N ASN A 225 -10.33 30.66 2.58
CA ASN A 225 -10.69 31.95 3.17
C ASN A 225 -12.10 31.94 3.77
N GLU A 226 -13.01 31.07 3.31
CA GLU A 226 -14.33 30.91 3.91
C GLU A 226 -14.18 30.27 5.30
N LYS A 227 -14.49 31.01 6.37
CA LYS A 227 -14.31 30.57 7.76
C LYS A 227 -15.56 29.93 8.35
N ASP A 228 -16.73 30.13 7.75
CA ASP A 228 -17.97 29.48 8.15
C ASP A 228 -18.01 28.03 7.60
N PRO A 229 -17.97 26.99 8.45
CA PRO A 229 -17.95 25.60 8.00
C PRO A 229 -19.17 25.23 7.15
N ASN A 230 -20.35 25.78 7.46
CA ASN A 230 -21.57 25.51 6.70
C ASN A 230 -21.49 26.13 5.31
N LYS A 231 -20.99 27.36 5.20
CA LYS A 231 -20.78 27.98 3.87
C LYS A 231 -19.72 27.25 3.07
N ARG A 232 -18.66 26.79 3.73
CA ARG A 232 -17.57 26.03 3.09
C ARG A 232 -18.09 24.73 2.51
N VAL A 233 -18.76 23.88 3.30
CA VAL A 233 -19.35 22.61 2.83
C VAL A 233 -20.38 22.82 1.70
N ASN A 234 -21.14 23.91 1.74
CA ASN A 234 -22.13 24.23 0.71
C ASN A 234 -21.57 25.02 -0.50
N MET A 235 -20.27 25.35 -0.50
CA MET A 235 -19.63 26.13 -1.57
C MET A 235 -19.74 25.39 -2.91
N LYS A 236 -20.21 26.08 -3.94
CA LYS A 236 -20.17 25.60 -5.32
C LYS A 236 -18.88 26.06 -5.98
N LEU A 237 -18.13 25.12 -6.54
CA LEU A 237 -16.85 25.40 -7.17
C LEU A 237 -17.06 26.18 -8.48
N SER A 238 -16.31 27.26 -8.64
CA SER A 238 -16.23 27.99 -9.92
C SER A 238 -15.52 27.15 -10.99
N ASN A 239 -15.63 27.57 -12.26
CA ASN A 239 -14.94 26.91 -13.36
C ASN A 239 -13.41 26.97 -13.20
N GLU A 240 -12.89 28.06 -12.65
CA GLU A 240 -11.47 28.25 -12.36
C GLU A 240 -11.00 27.25 -11.30
N MET A 241 -11.77 27.04 -10.24
CA MET A 241 -11.44 26.04 -9.22
C MET A 241 -11.43 24.64 -9.82
N ARG A 242 -12.48 24.26 -10.56
CA ARG A 242 -12.58 22.94 -11.23
C ARG A 242 -11.43 22.69 -12.20
N SER A 243 -11.09 23.69 -13.00
CA SER A 243 -9.92 23.68 -13.90
C SER A 243 -8.61 23.57 -13.13
N GLY A 244 -8.51 24.25 -11.98
CA GLY A 244 -7.37 24.18 -11.07
C GLY A 244 -7.15 22.79 -10.49
N PHE A 245 -8.21 22.11 -10.03
CA PHE A 245 -8.13 20.72 -9.57
C PHE A 245 -7.57 19.80 -10.64
N GLU A 246 -8.14 19.84 -11.85
CA GLU A 246 -7.69 19.00 -12.97
C GLU A 246 -6.21 19.23 -13.30
N GLN A 247 -5.81 20.50 -13.35
CA GLN A 247 -4.42 20.88 -13.62
C GLN A 247 -3.48 20.42 -12.51
N PHE A 248 -3.84 20.64 -11.24
CA PHE A 248 -3.01 20.27 -10.09
C PHE A 248 -2.71 18.77 -10.09
N TYR A 249 -3.74 17.91 -10.15
CA TYR A 249 -3.52 16.46 -10.09
C TYR A 249 -2.66 15.98 -11.27
N MET A 250 -2.94 16.46 -12.50
CA MET A 250 -2.13 16.12 -13.69
C MET A 250 -0.64 16.40 -13.48
N PHE A 251 -0.31 17.63 -13.08
CA PHE A 251 1.09 18.06 -12.99
C PHE A 251 1.78 17.59 -11.72
N ASN A 252 1.06 17.35 -10.63
CA ASN A 252 1.65 16.73 -9.44
C ASN A 252 2.05 15.28 -9.72
N TYR A 253 1.27 14.52 -10.51
CA TYR A 253 1.69 13.21 -11.00
C TYR A 253 2.93 13.29 -11.91
N ILE A 254 2.98 14.23 -12.86
CA ILE A 254 4.16 14.43 -13.72
C ILE A 254 5.40 14.75 -12.87
N LYS A 255 5.28 15.62 -11.86
CA LYS A 255 6.39 15.97 -10.97
C LYS A 255 6.93 14.75 -10.22
N ASN A 256 6.05 13.90 -9.69
CA ASN A 256 6.46 12.78 -8.84
C ASN A 256 6.98 11.57 -9.62
N PHE A 257 6.49 11.33 -10.84
CA PHE A 257 6.87 10.19 -11.68
C PHE A 257 7.72 10.54 -12.90
N GLY A 258 7.92 11.82 -13.18
CA GLY A 258 8.69 12.30 -14.32
C GLY A 258 10.20 12.39 -14.05
N PHE A 259 11.00 12.12 -15.09
CA PHE A 259 12.47 12.18 -15.00
C PHE A 259 13.03 13.56 -14.67
N LYS A 260 12.29 14.63 -14.95
CA LYS A 260 12.74 16.02 -14.73
C LYS A 260 12.95 16.31 -13.23
N ASP A 261 11.97 15.97 -12.41
CA ASP A 261 11.93 16.36 -11.00
C ASP A 261 12.27 15.19 -10.06
N ASN A 262 12.01 13.94 -10.48
CA ASN A 262 12.24 12.77 -9.64
C ASN A 262 12.90 11.60 -10.39
N LYS A 263 14.13 11.83 -10.87
CA LYS A 263 14.86 10.90 -11.73
C LYS A 263 14.99 9.48 -11.17
N TYR A 264 15.13 9.30 -9.85
CA TYR A 264 15.35 7.98 -9.25
C TYR A 264 14.05 7.18 -9.16
N VAL A 265 12.94 7.82 -8.77
CA VAL A 265 11.60 7.20 -8.82
C VAL A 265 11.24 6.88 -10.26
N ALA A 266 11.39 7.84 -11.18
CA ALA A 266 11.13 7.62 -12.60
C ALA A 266 11.95 6.45 -13.17
N THR A 267 13.23 6.33 -12.80
CA THR A 267 14.08 5.19 -13.19
C THR A 267 13.54 3.87 -12.62
N ALA A 268 13.12 3.84 -11.34
CA ALA A 268 12.57 2.64 -10.74
C ALA A 268 11.28 2.18 -11.46
N PHE A 269 10.34 3.09 -11.71
CA PHE A 269 9.10 2.77 -12.44
C PHE A 269 9.33 2.46 -13.93
N ALA A 270 10.44 2.91 -14.53
CA ALA A 270 10.84 2.54 -15.89
C ALA A 270 11.60 1.20 -15.96
N THR A 271 12.01 0.61 -14.84
CA THR A 271 12.85 -0.62 -14.83
C THR A 271 12.29 -1.74 -13.96
N ILE A 272 11.27 -1.44 -13.15
CA ILE A 272 10.61 -2.39 -12.26
C ILE A 272 9.10 -2.18 -12.39
N PRO A 273 8.35 -3.14 -12.96
CA PRO A 273 6.90 -3.09 -13.02
C PRO A 273 6.25 -2.93 -11.64
N SER A 274 5.19 -2.16 -11.51
CA SER A 274 4.49 -1.96 -10.23
C SER A 274 3.12 -2.63 -10.15
N VAL A 275 2.68 -2.91 -8.93
CA VAL A 275 1.29 -3.15 -8.53
C VAL A 275 1.02 -2.19 -7.38
N ASN A 276 0.25 -1.14 -7.65
CA ASN A 276 0.01 -0.07 -6.68
C ASN A 276 -1.39 -0.14 -6.09
N MET A 277 -1.48 0.30 -4.85
CA MET A 277 -2.71 0.58 -4.15
C MET A 277 -2.59 2.00 -3.59
N TRP A 278 -3.56 2.85 -3.86
CA TRP A 278 -3.62 4.17 -3.25
C TRP A 278 -3.95 4.10 -1.76
N ASP A 279 -3.60 5.16 -1.05
CA ASP A 279 -4.13 5.49 0.26
C ASP A 279 -4.65 6.93 0.26
N ASP A 280 -4.90 7.53 1.42
CA ASP A 280 -5.53 8.84 1.49
C ASP A 280 -4.70 9.95 0.86
N HIS A 281 -3.37 10.02 1.04
CA HIS A 281 -2.58 11.11 0.47
C HIS A 281 -2.47 11.08 -1.08
N ASP A 282 -2.81 9.96 -1.74
CA ASP A 282 -3.03 9.93 -3.19
C ASP A 282 -4.29 10.72 -3.61
N ILE A 283 -5.16 11.02 -2.64
CA ILE A 283 -6.39 11.82 -2.72
C ILE A 283 -6.18 13.15 -1.97
N ILE A 284 -6.26 13.12 -0.63
CA ILE A 284 -5.87 14.09 0.41
C ILE A 284 -5.84 13.36 1.77
N ASP A 285 -5.04 13.85 2.71
CA ASP A 285 -5.01 13.41 4.12
C ASP A 285 -6.41 13.10 4.70
N GLY A 286 -6.58 11.91 5.29
CA GLY A 286 -7.81 11.47 5.95
C GLY A 286 -9.01 11.21 5.04
N PHE A 287 -8.84 11.20 3.70
CA PHE A 287 -9.98 11.01 2.79
C PHE A 287 -10.75 9.71 3.09
N GLY A 288 -12.08 9.83 3.19
CA GLY A 288 -12.97 8.75 3.62
C GLY A 288 -13.32 8.77 5.11
N SER A 289 -12.54 9.45 5.95
CA SER A 289 -12.76 9.53 7.41
C SER A 289 -13.55 10.78 7.85
N TYR A 290 -13.79 11.72 6.92
CA TYR A 290 -14.57 12.96 7.14
C TYR A 290 -16.09 12.73 7.34
N PRO A 291 -16.82 13.67 7.96
CA PRO A 291 -18.28 13.66 8.01
C PRO A 291 -18.95 13.54 6.64
N VAL A 292 -20.13 12.91 6.59
CA VAL A 292 -20.82 12.60 5.33
C VAL A 292 -21.15 13.86 4.52
N GLU A 293 -21.53 14.94 5.19
CA GLU A 293 -21.87 16.21 4.55
C GLU A 293 -20.65 16.80 3.83
N MET A 294 -19.46 16.64 4.41
CA MET A 294 -18.21 17.10 3.83
C MET A 294 -17.79 16.23 2.65
N GLN A 295 -17.90 14.90 2.77
CA GLN A 295 -17.59 14.00 1.66
C GLN A 295 -18.53 14.20 0.46
N GLN A 296 -19.76 14.67 0.70
CA GLN A 296 -20.74 15.00 -0.33
C GLN A 296 -20.65 16.45 -0.83
N ALA A 297 -19.78 17.28 -0.25
CA ALA A 297 -19.57 18.65 -0.70
C ALA A 297 -19.07 18.68 -2.16
N ASP A 298 -19.49 19.70 -2.92
CA ASP A 298 -19.09 19.85 -4.33
C ASP A 298 -17.56 19.87 -4.50
N CYS A 299 -16.86 20.46 -3.53
CA CYS A 299 -15.40 20.46 -3.45
C CYS A 299 -14.81 19.03 -3.36
N PHE A 300 -15.30 18.22 -2.43
CA PHE A 300 -14.81 16.86 -2.20
C PHE A 300 -15.15 15.91 -3.35
N VAL A 301 -16.33 16.07 -3.95
CA VAL A 301 -16.72 15.30 -5.13
C VAL A 301 -15.79 15.59 -6.32
N VAL A 302 -15.51 16.86 -6.60
CA VAL A 302 -14.61 17.25 -7.71
C VAL A 302 -13.16 16.84 -7.42
N LEU A 303 -12.72 16.99 -6.17
CA LEU A 303 -11.41 16.53 -5.71
C LEU A 303 -11.26 15.02 -5.97
N PHE A 304 -12.19 14.22 -5.48
CA PHE A 304 -12.13 12.77 -5.60
C PHE A 304 -12.22 12.27 -7.04
N GLN A 305 -13.03 12.93 -7.88
CA GLN A 305 -13.10 12.64 -9.32
C GLN A 305 -11.73 12.83 -10.01
N ASN A 306 -11.01 13.92 -9.69
CA ASN A 306 -9.69 14.16 -10.25
C ASN A 306 -8.66 13.18 -9.69
N ALA A 307 -8.70 12.90 -8.38
CA ALA A 307 -7.85 11.87 -7.76
C ALA A 307 -8.03 10.52 -8.45
N CYS A 308 -9.28 10.05 -8.63
CA CYS A 308 -9.59 8.82 -9.36
C CYS A 308 -9.00 8.83 -10.76
N ARG A 309 -9.31 9.85 -11.58
CA ARG A 309 -8.88 9.92 -12.98
C ARG A 309 -7.37 9.74 -13.09
N PHE A 310 -6.59 10.53 -12.35
CA PHE A 310 -5.14 10.50 -12.50
C PHE A 310 -4.48 9.31 -11.79
N TYR A 311 -5.06 8.79 -10.71
CA TYR A 311 -4.65 7.52 -10.12
C TYR A 311 -4.78 6.35 -11.10
N TYR A 312 -5.96 6.18 -11.71
CA TYR A 312 -6.18 5.09 -12.67
C TYR A 312 -5.32 5.23 -13.92
N LEU A 313 -5.08 6.46 -14.39
CA LEU A 313 -4.21 6.71 -15.54
C LEU A 313 -2.74 6.41 -15.24
N PHE A 314 -2.15 7.11 -14.25
CA PHE A 314 -0.70 7.04 -13.99
C PHE A 314 -0.28 5.76 -13.27
N GLN A 315 -1.08 5.25 -12.34
CA GLN A 315 -0.69 4.10 -11.52
C GLN A 315 -1.24 2.77 -12.03
N HIS A 316 -2.39 2.79 -12.73
CA HIS A 316 -3.05 1.57 -13.22
C HIS A 316 -3.04 1.38 -14.73
N HIS A 317 -2.65 2.41 -15.49
CA HIS A 317 -2.65 2.42 -16.95
C HIS A 317 -4.02 1.99 -17.52
N THR A 318 -5.08 2.55 -16.95
CA THR A 318 -6.48 2.28 -17.31
C THR A 318 -7.34 3.51 -17.03
N THR A 319 -8.64 3.40 -17.26
CA THR A 319 -9.66 4.35 -16.78
C THR A 319 -10.66 3.62 -15.89
N MET A 320 -11.51 4.33 -15.17
CA MET A 320 -12.53 3.69 -14.33
C MET A 320 -13.45 2.75 -15.13
N GLU A 321 -13.75 3.11 -16.38
CA GLU A 321 -14.59 2.35 -17.30
C GLU A 321 -13.90 1.07 -17.77
N LEU A 322 -12.57 1.10 -17.90
CA LEU A 322 -11.77 0.01 -18.43
C LEU A 322 -11.15 -0.89 -17.33
N ALA A 323 -11.13 -0.44 -16.08
CA ALA A 323 -10.45 -1.10 -14.95
C ALA A 323 -10.79 -2.60 -14.83
N GLN A 324 -12.07 -2.96 -14.92
CA GLN A 324 -12.50 -4.36 -14.84
C GLN A 324 -11.99 -5.21 -16.01
N ARG A 325 -12.05 -4.66 -17.23
CA ARG A 325 -11.53 -5.31 -18.45
C ARG A 325 -10.02 -5.53 -18.33
N ASP A 326 -9.34 -4.60 -17.68
CA ASP A 326 -7.89 -4.59 -17.53
C ASP A 326 -7.41 -5.38 -16.28
N GLY A 327 -8.32 -6.14 -15.64
CA GLY A 327 -7.99 -7.14 -14.63
C GLY A 327 -8.20 -6.71 -13.18
N MET A 328 -8.81 -5.55 -12.93
CA MET A 328 -9.17 -5.11 -11.57
C MET A 328 -10.53 -5.67 -11.13
N ILE A 329 -10.73 -5.76 -9.83
CA ILE A 329 -11.92 -6.32 -9.20
C ILE A 329 -12.74 -5.18 -8.58
N LYS A 330 -13.80 -4.77 -9.29
CA LYS A 330 -14.68 -3.69 -8.82
C LYS A 330 -15.41 -4.07 -7.53
N GLY A 331 -15.37 -3.19 -6.55
CA GLY A 331 -16.17 -3.24 -5.32
C GLY A 331 -17.64 -2.90 -5.57
N THR A 332 -18.28 -2.18 -4.64
CA THR A 332 -19.69 -1.78 -4.81
C THR A 332 -19.86 -0.57 -5.73
N THR A 333 -18.83 0.27 -5.83
CA THR A 333 -18.81 1.47 -6.68
C THR A 333 -17.76 1.35 -7.79
N PRO A 334 -17.88 2.10 -8.90
CA PRO A 334 -16.84 2.15 -9.94
C PRO A 334 -15.49 2.69 -9.46
N THR A 335 -15.49 3.50 -8.40
CA THR A 335 -14.29 4.13 -7.82
C THR A 335 -13.50 3.17 -6.92
N CYS A 336 -14.11 2.07 -6.48
CA CYS A 336 -13.46 1.03 -5.68
C CYS A 336 -13.00 -0.14 -6.58
N GLN A 337 -11.69 -0.31 -6.71
CA GLN A 337 -11.08 -1.34 -7.57
C GLN A 337 -9.97 -2.09 -6.83
N HIS A 338 -10.28 -3.29 -6.34
CA HIS A 338 -9.31 -4.16 -5.70
C HIS A 338 -8.45 -4.90 -6.74
N ILE A 339 -7.35 -5.49 -6.30
CA ILE A 339 -6.45 -6.29 -7.15
C ILE A 339 -6.28 -7.67 -6.53
N VAL A 340 -6.54 -8.70 -7.32
CA VAL A 340 -6.23 -10.10 -6.99
C VAL A 340 -5.35 -10.67 -8.10
N THR A 341 -4.09 -10.96 -7.80
CA THR A 341 -3.10 -11.42 -8.79
C THR A 341 -2.11 -12.42 -8.17
N THR A 342 -1.11 -12.84 -8.94
CA THR A 342 -0.05 -13.73 -8.48
C THR A 342 1.33 -13.15 -8.77
N LEU A 343 2.29 -13.44 -7.90
CA LEU A 343 3.70 -13.08 -8.03
C LEU A 343 4.52 -14.35 -8.27
N GLY A 344 4.26 -14.95 -9.42
CA GLY A 344 4.68 -16.31 -9.74
C GLY A 344 3.82 -17.36 -9.02
N PRO A 345 4.18 -18.65 -9.13
CA PRO A 345 3.25 -19.75 -8.87
C PRO A 345 2.98 -20.01 -7.38
N ASP A 346 3.79 -19.49 -6.45
CA ASP A 346 3.63 -19.75 -5.01
C ASP A 346 3.01 -18.58 -4.24
N ILE A 347 2.96 -17.39 -4.82
CA ILE A 347 2.56 -16.15 -4.13
C ILE A 347 1.30 -15.57 -4.76
N GLY A 348 0.20 -15.53 -4.01
CA GLY A 348 -0.98 -14.74 -4.32
C GLY A 348 -0.87 -13.35 -3.71
N VAL A 349 -1.49 -12.35 -4.33
CA VAL A 349 -1.60 -10.98 -3.80
C VAL A 349 -3.05 -10.55 -3.81
N LEU A 350 -3.51 -10.04 -2.68
CA LEU A 350 -4.70 -9.23 -2.54
C LEU A 350 -4.26 -7.81 -2.17
N SER A 351 -4.55 -6.83 -3.03
CA SER A 351 -4.46 -5.42 -2.69
C SER A 351 -5.88 -4.88 -2.51
N LEU A 352 -6.23 -4.54 -1.27
CA LEU A 352 -7.56 -4.10 -0.90
C LEU A 352 -7.68 -2.59 -1.07
N ASP A 353 -8.43 -2.15 -2.08
CA ASP A 353 -8.86 -0.74 -2.16
C ASP A 353 -9.70 -0.35 -0.94
N ALA A 354 -9.07 0.41 -0.05
CA ALA A 354 -9.62 0.89 1.21
C ALA A 354 -10.04 2.36 1.15
N ARG A 355 -10.08 2.99 -0.03
CA ARG A 355 -10.44 4.41 -0.19
C ARG A 355 -11.59 4.63 -1.16
N GLY A 356 -11.70 3.81 -2.20
CA GLY A 356 -12.63 4.00 -3.31
C GLY A 356 -14.12 4.06 -2.93
N GLU A 357 -14.50 3.47 -1.80
CA GLU A 357 -15.86 3.48 -1.25
C GLU A 357 -15.90 3.68 0.28
N ARG A 358 -14.79 4.16 0.85
CA ARG A 358 -14.64 4.33 2.29
C ARG A 358 -15.62 5.36 2.81
N THR A 359 -16.15 5.10 4.00
CA THR A 359 -16.90 6.06 4.80
C THR A 359 -16.27 6.16 6.18
N LYS A 360 -16.77 7.10 7.01
CA LYS A 360 -16.32 7.22 8.40
C LYS A 360 -16.56 5.94 9.24
N GLN A 361 -17.44 5.04 8.80
CA GLN A 361 -17.81 3.84 9.56
C GLN A 361 -17.32 2.53 8.92
N ASP A 362 -17.19 2.51 7.60
CA ASP A 362 -16.80 1.33 6.84
C ASP A 362 -15.55 1.64 6.01
N VAL A 363 -14.50 0.83 6.16
CA VAL A 363 -13.32 0.90 5.29
C VAL A 363 -13.68 0.38 3.90
N CYS A 364 -14.32 -0.79 3.84
CA CYS A 364 -14.95 -1.31 2.64
C CYS A 364 -16.39 -1.75 2.94
N GLN A 365 -17.26 -1.64 1.94
CA GLN A 365 -18.62 -2.13 2.07
C GLN A 365 -18.64 -3.66 2.24
N PRO A 366 -19.53 -4.24 3.07
CA PRO A 366 -19.59 -5.70 3.29
C PRO A 366 -19.61 -6.53 2.01
N LYS A 367 -20.32 -6.07 0.98
CA LYS A 367 -20.41 -6.72 -0.34
C LYS A 367 -19.08 -6.74 -1.10
N SER A 368 -18.22 -5.74 -0.93
CA SER A 368 -16.90 -5.72 -1.57
C SER A 368 -16.01 -6.84 -1.05
N TYR A 369 -16.09 -7.15 0.25
CA TYR A 369 -15.42 -8.35 0.78
C TYR A 369 -15.94 -9.62 0.10
N ASP A 370 -17.24 -9.78 -0.10
CA ASP A 370 -17.79 -10.96 -0.78
C ASP A 370 -17.25 -11.11 -2.21
N ILE A 371 -17.21 -10.01 -2.96
CA ILE A 371 -16.65 -9.96 -4.31
C ILE A 371 -15.15 -10.35 -4.30
N VAL A 372 -14.38 -9.79 -3.37
CA VAL A 372 -12.93 -10.05 -3.26
C VAL A 372 -12.65 -11.51 -2.90
N PHE A 373 -13.35 -12.05 -1.90
CA PHE A 373 -13.18 -13.44 -1.50
C PHE A 373 -13.62 -14.41 -2.61
N GLU A 374 -14.66 -14.08 -3.38
CA GLU A 374 -15.02 -14.84 -4.58
C GLU A 374 -13.90 -14.79 -5.63
N ALA A 375 -13.32 -13.63 -5.89
CA ALA A 375 -12.18 -13.49 -6.81
C ALA A 375 -10.97 -14.32 -6.36
N MET A 376 -10.67 -14.35 -5.05
CA MET A 376 -9.58 -15.15 -4.48
C MET A 376 -9.75 -16.66 -4.66
N THR A 377 -10.98 -17.17 -4.85
CA THR A 377 -11.19 -18.61 -5.11
C THR A 377 -10.56 -19.05 -6.43
N LYS A 378 -10.41 -18.10 -7.38
CA LYS A 378 -9.83 -18.29 -8.72
C LYS A 378 -8.30 -18.29 -8.73
N LEU A 379 -7.64 -17.96 -7.61
CA LEU A 379 -6.19 -18.08 -7.51
C LEU A 379 -5.75 -19.55 -7.75
N PRO A 380 -4.61 -19.80 -8.41
CA PRO A 380 -4.11 -21.14 -8.66
C PRO A 380 -3.99 -21.99 -7.40
N MET A 381 -4.13 -23.31 -7.54
CA MET A 381 -3.94 -24.25 -6.42
C MET A 381 -2.48 -24.34 -5.97
N SER A 382 -1.52 -23.88 -6.79
CA SER A 382 -0.10 -23.85 -6.45
C SER A 382 0.28 -22.78 -5.42
N ILE A 383 -0.60 -21.80 -5.15
CA ILE A 383 -0.33 -20.73 -4.19
C ILE A 383 -0.11 -21.32 -2.80
N LYS A 384 0.99 -20.92 -2.16
CA LYS A 384 1.39 -21.30 -0.79
C LYS A 384 1.32 -20.12 0.18
N HIS A 385 1.54 -18.91 -0.33
CA HIS A 385 1.50 -17.67 0.44
C HIS A 385 0.54 -16.67 -0.19
N LEU A 386 -0.27 -16.01 0.62
CA LEU A 386 -1.10 -14.88 0.23
C LEU A 386 -0.55 -13.62 0.92
N LEU A 387 -0.15 -12.64 0.13
CA LEU A 387 0.17 -11.30 0.62
C LEU A 387 -1.09 -10.44 0.54
N VAL A 388 -1.50 -9.87 1.66
CA VAL A 388 -2.61 -8.92 1.75
C VAL A 388 -2.02 -7.54 1.99
N VAL A 389 -2.22 -6.63 1.04
CA VAL A 389 -1.74 -5.24 1.09
C VAL A 389 -2.87 -4.35 1.56
N THR A 390 -2.60 -3.56 2.60
CA THR A 390 -3.50 -2.54 3.14
C THR A 390 -2.72 -1.24 3.35
N GLY A 391 -3.38 -0.10 3.16
CA GLY A 391 -2.75 1.22 3.33
C GLY A 391 -2.25 1.40 4.75
N VAL A 392 -3.18 1.24 5.68
CA VAL A 392 -2.91 1.22 7.11
C VAL A 392 -2.68 -0.21 7.64
N PRO A 393 -1.71 -0.44 8.54
CA PRO A 393 -1.46 -1.72 9.20
C PRO A 393 -2.67 -2.30 9.95
N LEU A 394 -3.01 -3.58 9.71
CA LEU A 394 -4.07 -4.29 10.47
C LEU A 394 -3.63 -4.61 11.90
N ILE A 395 -2.39 -5.04 12.10
CA ILE A 395 -1.78 -5.36 13.41
C ILE A 395 -0.90 -4.19 13.88
N TYR A 396 -1.42 -3.33 14.74
CA TYR A 396 -0.72 -2.14 15.21
C TYR A 396 -1.06 -1.81 16.67
N PRO A 397 -0.16 -1.13 17.43
CA PRO A 397 -0.51 -0.68 18.78
C PRO A 397 -1.68 0.32 18.73
N ARG A 398 -2.65 0.13 19.64
CA ARG A 398 -3.87 0.94 19.68
C ARG A 398 -3.57 2.38 20.10
N LEU A 399 -3.96 3.34 19.26
CA LEU A 399 -3.81 4.76 19.56
C LEU A 399 -4.79 5.29 20.63
N THR A 400 -5.91 4.61 20.89
CA THR A 400 -6.83 4.96 21.99
C THR A 400 -6.22 4.85 23.39
N LEU A 401 -5.12 4.12 23.53
CA LEU A 401 -4.34 4.11 24.77
C LEU A 401 -3.48 5.37 24.93
N PHE A 402 -3.08 5.99 23.81
CA PHE A 402 -2.38 7.28 23.81
C PHE A 402 -3.32 8.40 24.26
N GLU A 403 -4.55 8.48 23.72
CA GLU A 403 -5.59 9.41 24.21
C GLU A 403 -5.80 9.29 25.72
N LYS A 404 -6.03 8.06 26.22
CA LYS A 404 -6.23 7.85 27.66
C LYS A 404 -5.00 8.18 28.51
N ALA A 405 -3.79 7.97 27.98
CA ALA A 405 -2.56 8.38 28.65
C ALA A 405 -2.43 9.92 28.69
N MET A 406 -2.94 10.62 27.68
CA MET A 406 -3.00 12.09 27.62
C MET A 406 -4.12 12.66 28.52
N ASP A 407 -5.33 12.08 28.48
CA ASP A 407 -6.45 12.48 29.35
C ASP A 407 -6.13 12.19 30.83
N GLY A 408 -5.39 11.12 31.09
CA GLY A 408 -4.90 10.74 32.42
C GLY A 408 -3.70 11.56 32.91
N ALA A 409 -3.20 12.55 32.13
CA ALA A 409 -2.04 13.38 32.47
C ALA A 409 -2.28 14.44 33.57
N ALA A 410 -3.26 14.21 34.46
CA ALA A 410 -3.18 14.66 35.85
C ALA A 410 -2.27 13.75 36.70
N GLY A 411 -1.93 12.54 36.23
CA GLY A 411 -1.14 11.52 36.95
C GLY A 411 0.21 11.13 36.31
N PHE A 412 0.46 11.51 35.05
CA PHE A 412 1.82 11.51 34.50
C PHE A 412 2.48 12.82 34.87
N ASN A 413 3.68 12.77 35.47
CA ASN A 413 4.45 13.98 35.74
C ASN A 413 5.01 14.52 34.40
N LEU A 414 4.14 15.12 33.60
CA LEU A 414 4.41 15.74 32.30
C LEU A 414 5.55 16.78 32.42
N ALA A 415 5.78 17.32 33.62
CA ALA A 415 6.91 18.19 33.95
C ALA A 415 8.29 17.53 33.77
N THR A 416 8.40 16.20 33.92
CA THR A 416 9.67 15.48 33.67
C THR A 416 9.95 15.22 32.19
N LEU A 417 8.93 15.22 31.33
CA LEU A 417 9.07 15.16 29.87
C LEU A 417 9.12 16.55 29.21
N ALA A 418 8.51 17.57 29.82
CA ALA A 418 8.56 18.96 29.35
C ALA A 418 9.91 19.65 29.61
N GLY A 419 10.78 19.06 30.44
CA GLY A 419 11.94 19.73 31.01
C GLY A 419 13.11 20.04 30.05
N LYS A 420 13.18 19.50 28.82
CA LYS A 420 14.32 19.77 27.91
C LYS A 420 14.05 19.87 26.40
N THR A 421 12.84 19.68 25.91
CA THR A 421 12.55 19.87 24.47
C THR A 421 11.09 20.29 24.26
N GLY A 422 10.87 21.43 23.60
CA GLY A 422 9.53 21.91 23.19
C GLY A 422 8.76 20.96 22.25
N ALA A 423 9.38 19.86 21.82
CA ALA A 423 8.81 18.85 20.92
C ALA A 423 7.57 18.12 21.44
N LEU A 424 7.30 18.11 22.75
CA LEU A 424 6.02 17.59 23.28
C LEU A 424 4.92 18.65 23.20
N GLY A 425 5.26 19.94 23.31
CA GLY A 425 4.34 21.06 23.10
C GLY A 425 3.85 21.13 21.66
N ASP A 426 4.75 20.97 20.68
CA ASP A 426 4.40 20.93 19.24
C ASP A 426 3.55 19.71 18.86
N LEU A 427 3.68 18.60 19.59
CA LEU A 427 2.86 17.40 19.44
C LEU A 427 1.44 17.57 20.02
N ILE A 428 1.29 18.47 21.01
CA ILE A 428 0.05 18.71 21.76
C ILE A 428 -0.68 19.95 21.24
N SER A 429 0.01 20.93 20.65
CA SER A 429 -0.56 22.06 19.92
C SER A 429 -1.03 21.64 18.53
N GLY A 430 -1.73 20.50 18.46
CA GLY A 430 -2.05 19.77 17.24
C GLY A 430 -2.32 20.70 16.08
N SER A 431 -1.58 20.51 15.00
CA SER A 431 -2.05 21.02 13.71
C SER A 431 -3.48 20.54 13.56
N LEU A 432 -4.39 21.48 13.40
CA LEU A 432 -5.75 21.16 13.03
C LEU A 432 -5.66 20.62 11.60
N ASN A 433 -6.33 19.51 11.31
CA ASN A 433 -6.55 19.04 9.96
C ASN A 433 -7.06 20.24 9.14
N LYS A 434 -6.35 20.51 8.05
CA LYS A 434 -6.52 21.76 7.29
C LYS A 434 -7.87 21.83 6.56
N TRP A 435 -8.59 20.72 6.47
CA TRP A 435 -9.87 20.60 5.80
C TRP A 435 -11.05 20.91 6.74
N ASN A 436 -11.17 20.19 7.86
CA ASN A 436 -12.29 20.26 8.82
C ASN A 436 -11.94 21.04 10.10
N GLY A 437 -10.65 21.20 10.42
CA GLY A 437 -10.20 21.82 11.66
C GLY A 437 -10.19 20.88 12.87
N ASP A 438 -10.35 19.56 12.68
CA ASP A 438 -10.24 18.58 13.77
C ASP A 438 -8.78 18.33 14.13
N PRO A 439 -8.45 17.91 15.37
CA PRO A 439 -7.08 17.52 15.70
C PRO A 439 -6.55 16.41 14.76
N GLU A 440 -5.40 16.61 14.11
CA GLU A 440 -4.75 15.65 13.19
C GLU A 440 -4.64 14.25 13.81
N LEU A 441 -4.29 14.16 15.10
CA LEU A 441 -4.24 12.90 15.84
C LEU A 441 -5.59 12.17 15.90
N LEU A 442 -6.72 12.88 16.01
CA LEU A 442 -8.05 12.24 16.03
C LEU A 442 -8.45 11.71 14.65
N ASP A 443 -8.05 12.38 13.58
CA ASP A 443 -8.26 11.91 12.21
C ASP A 443 -7.39 10.68 11.93
N ASP A 444 -6.09 10.73 12.26
CA ASP A 444 -5.17 9.57 12.21
C ASP A 444 -5.77 8.38 12.95
N MET A 445 -6.36 8.63 14.13
CA MET A 445 -6.92 7.58 14.96
C MET A 445 -8.15 6.94 14.36
N ASN A 446 -9.05 7.70 13.77
CA ASN A 446 -10.20 7.16 13.07
C ASN A 446 -9.79 6.45 11.79
N ASP A 447 -8.61 6.75 11.22
CA ASP A 447 -8.17 6.10 10.01
C ASP A 447 -7.68 4.66 10.20
N HIS A 448 -7.22 4.32 11.41
CA HIS A 448 -6.67 3.01 11.71
C HIS A 448 -7.71 1.87 11.75
N TRP A 449 -7.28 0.68 11.34
CA TRP A 449 -8.06 -0.56 11.51
C TRP A 449 -8.34 -0.90 12.98
N THR A 450 -7.50 -0.43 13.90
CA THR A 450 -7.66 -0.64 15.34
C THR A 450 -8.55 0.41 16.02
N ALA A 451 -9.14 1.32 15.24
CA ALA A 451 -10.13 2.29 15.72
C ALA A 451 -11.43 1.59 16.12
N GLY A 452 -12.15 2.16 17.09
CA GLY A 452 -13.35 1.52 17.66
C GLY A 452 -14.47 1.25 16.65
N ASN A 453 -14.66 2.16 15.69
CA ASN A 453 -15.59 2.02 14.56
C ASN A 453 -15.19 0.89 13.59
N HIS A 454 -13.90 0.58 13.45
CA HIS A 454 -13.40 -0.40 12.49
C HIS A 454 -13.13 -1.80 13.08
N GLU A 455 -13.14 -1.95 14.42
CA GLU A 455 -12.77 -3.23 15.05
C GLU A 455 -13.64 -4.42 14.60
N VAL A 456 -14.95 -4.19 14.37
CA VAL A 456 -15.88 -5.25 13.92
C VAL A 456 -15.55 -5.68 12.49
N GLU A 457 -15.33 -4.71 11.61
CA GLU A 457 -14.96 -4.96 10.22
C GLU A 457 -13.61 -5.65 10.11
N ARG A 458 -12.59 -5.11 10.80
CA ARG A 458 -11.25 -5.69 10.93
C ARG A 458 -11.33 -7.14 11.38
N LYS A 459 -12.10 -7.41 12.44
CA LYS A 459 -12.26 -8.75 12.99
C LYS A 459 -12.84 -9.70 11.94
N ARG A 460 -13.93 -9.31 11.29
CA ARG A 460 -14.58 -10.11 10.24
C ARG A 460 -13.63 -10.38 9.08
N PHE A 461 -12.84 -9.39 8.65
CA PHE A 461 -11.90 -9.55 7.55
C PHE A 461 -10.80 -10.57 7.89
N ILE A 462 -10.15 -10.42 9.05
CA ILE A 462 -9.11 -11.34 9.54
C ILE A 462 -9.67 -12.76 9.72
N GLU A 463 -10.85 -12.92 10.33
CA GLU A 463 -11.45 -14.25 10.54
C GLU A 463 -11.80 -14.95 9.21
N ARG A 464 -12.24 -14.20 8.19
CA ARG A 464 -12.43 -14.75 6.84
C ARG A 464 -11.11 -15.14 6.18
N LEU A 465 -10.03 -14.38 6.38
CA LEU A 465 -8.70 -14.76 5.91
C LEU A 465 -8.16 -16.00 6.64
N GLN A 466 -8.45 -16.16 7.93
CA GLN A 466 -8.09 -17.36 8.70
C GLN A 466 -8.85 -18.58 8.16
N GLN A 467 -10.12 -18.40 7.80
CA GLN A 467 -10.90 -19.45 7.14
C GLN A 467 -10.30 -19.80 5.77
N TYR A 468 -9.95 -18.82 4.94
CA TYR A 468 -9.28 -19.05 3.66
C TYR A 468 -7.95 -19.81 3.84
N ALA A 469 -7.15 -19.43 4.83
CA ALA A 469 -5.89 -20.10 5.17
C ALA A 469 -6.12 -21.59 5.51
N ARG A 470 -7.17 -21.91 6.29
CA ARG A 470 -7.55 -23.29 6.59
C ARG A 470 -7.99 -24.07 5.36
N ASP A 471 -8.85 -23.48 4.54
CA ASP A 471 -9.48 -24.17 3.41
C ASP A 471 -8.49 -24.45 2.28
N ARG A 472 -7.55 -23.53 2.05
CA ARG A 472 -6.57 -23.62 0.96
C ARG A 472 -5.18 -24.08 1.43
N SER A 473 -4.94 -24.18 2.74
CA SER A 473 -3.61 -24.36 3.33
C SER A 473 -2.59 -23.32 2.84
N VAL A 474 -3.03 -22.06 2.77
CA VAL A 474 -2.21 -20.91 2.35
C VAL A 474 -1.82 -20.07 3.55
N ARG A 475 -0.53 -19.75 3.70
CA ARG A 475 -0.05 -18.81 4.72
C ARG A 475 -0.43 -17.39 4.31
N VAL A 476 -1.18 -16.69 5.16
CA VAL A 476 -1.51 -15.27 4.95
C VAL A 476 -0.49 -14.39 5.65
N SER A 477 0.03 -13.39 4.95
CA SER A 477 0.89 -12.34 5.51
C SER A 477 0.38 -10.96 5.05
N PHE A 478 0.59 -9.93 5.87
CA PHE A 478 0.13 -8.57 5.61
C PHE A 478 1.32 -7.65 5.30
N LEU A 479 1.12 -6.70 4.38
CA LEU A 479 2.02 -5.58 4.12
C LEU A 479 1.23 -4.28 4.39
N GLY A 480 1.70 -3.47 5.34
CA GLY A 480 1.06 -2.23 5.76
C GLY A 480 1.99 -1.01 5.71
N GLY A 481 1.42 0.13 5.32
CA GLY A 481 2.10 1.42 5.13
C GLY A 481 1.67 2.50 6.14
N ASP A 482 1.53 3.74 5.67
CA ASP A 482 0.93 4.93 6.33
C ASP A 482 1.59 5.45 7.63
N VAL A 483 1.87 4.59 8.60
CA VAL A 483 2.25 4.97 9.99
C VAL A 483 3.68 5.56 10.18
N HIS A 484 4.39 5.87 9.10
CA HIS A 484 5.73 6.46 9.02
C HIS A 484 6.84 5.78 9.87
N CYS A 485 6.61 4.57 10.37
CA CYS A 485 7.62 3.76 11.06
C CYS A 485 7.68 2.32 10.54
N CYS A 486 8.73 1.58 10.91
CA CYS A 486 8.84 0.15 10.60
C CYS A 486 8.59 -0.73 11.82
N GLY A 487 8.14 -1.95 11.55
CA GLY A 487 7.83 -2.97 12.55
C GLY A 487 7.29 -4.25 11.94
N ALA A 488 6.99 -5.21 12.82
CA ALA A 488 6.23 -6.38 12.43
C ALA A 488 5.30 -6.81 13.55
N GLY A 489 4.14 -7.33 13.17
CA GLY A 489 3.14 -7.90 14.07
C GLY A 489 2.82 -9.34 13.70
N ARG A 490 2.10 -10.03 14.58
CA ARG A 490 1.54 -11.33 14.26
C ARG A 490 0.23 -11.61 14.99
N LEU A 491 -0.63 -12.35 14.30
CA LEU A 491 -1.71 -13.14 14.89
C LEU A 491 -1.25 -14.58 15.00
N TYR A 492 -1.73 -15.32 15.99
CA TYR A 492 -1.41 -16.75 16.18
C TYR A 492 -2.36 -17.44 17.15
N SER A 493 -2.45 -18.77 17.09
CA SER A 493 -3.28 -19.55 18.00
C SER A 493 -2.75 -19.52 19.44
N LYS A 494 -3.63 -19.48 20.46
CA LYS A 494 -3.24 -19.50 21.89
C LYS A 494 -2.39 -20.71 22.29
N ASP A 495 -2.61 -21.85 21.64
CA ASP A 495 -1.93 -23.11 21.90
C ASP A 495 -0.72 -23.36 20.97
N MET A 496 -0.23 -22.33 20.26
CA MET A 496 0.80 -22.38 19.22
C MET A 496 2.23 -22.74 19.73
N ARG A 497 2.36 -23.66 20.69
CA ARG A 497 3.67 -24.17 21.10
C ARG A 497 4.23 -25.09 19.99
N ASN A 498 5.24 -24.61 19.27
CA ASN A 498 6.06 -25.33 18.29
C ASN A 498 5.31 -25.84 17.03
N LYS A 499 4.22 -25.16 16.62
CA LYS A 499 3.39 -25.56 15.47
C LYS A 499 3.21 -24.45 14.43
N GLU A 500 4.20 -23.59 14.23
CA GLU A 500 4.06 -22.43 13.31
C GLU A 500 3.65 -22.86 11.90
N GLU A 501 4.28 -23.90 11.34
CA GLU A 501 3.91 -24.44 10.02
C GLU A 501 2.52 -25.07 9.97
N GLY A 502 1.96 -25.49 11.11
CA GLY A 502 0.63 -26.10 11.19
C GLY A 502 -0.47 -25.16 11.68
N ASP A 503 -0.16 -23.92 12.06
CA ASP A 503 -1.12 -22.98 12.61
C ASP A 503 -1.74 -22.11 11.51
N PRO A 504 -3.01 -22.28 11.13
CA PRO A 504 -3.67 -21.44 10.13
C PRO A 504 -4.04 -20.04 10.64
N HIS A 505 -3.95 -19.78 11.95
CA HIS A 505 -4.17 -18.46 12.54
C HIS A 505 -2.89 -17.63 12.57
N LEU A 506 -1.72 -18.24 12.32
CA LEU A 506 -0.48 -17.49 12.16
C LEU A 506 -0.57 -16.58 10.93
N MET A 507 -0.59 -15.28 11.17
CA MET A 507 -0.50 -14.27 10.13
C MET A 507 0.57 -13.26 10.52
N VAL A 508 1.59 -13.10 9.68
CA VAL A 508 2.69 -12.17 9.92
C VAL A 508 2.38 -10.87 9.20
N GLN A 509 2.46 -9.74 9.88
CA GLN A 509 2.37 -8.42 9.26
C GLN A 509 3.74 -7.75 9.26
N ILE A 510 4.12 -7.22 8.10
CA ILE A 510 5.26 -6.33 7.93
C ILE A 510 4.73 -4.90 7.83
N ILE A 511 5.32 -4.00 8.62
CA ILE A 511 5.06 -2.57 8.57
C ILE A 511 6.31 -1.92 8.00
N SER A 512 6.14 -1.24 6.87
CA SER A 512 7.25 -0.61 6.16
C SER A 512 6.84 0.76 5.64
N SER A 513 6.85 1.75 6.53
CA SER A 513 6.54 3.15 6.23
C SER A 513 7.56 4.06 6.94
N ALA A 514 8.02 5.18 6.41
CA ALA A 514 7.88 5.68 5.04
C ALA A 514 9.17 5.45 4.24
N ILE A 515 9.09 5.36 2.91
CA ILE A 515 10.31 5.40 2.06
C ILE A 515 10.88 6.81 1.94
N VAL A 516 10.02 7.85 1.92
CA VAL A 516 10.46 9.25 1.80
C VAL A 516 10.16 10.06 3.06
N ASN A 517 8.94 9.95 3.60
CA ASN A 517 8.45 10.84 4.64
C ASN A 517 9.27 10.81 5.95
N VAL A 518 9.09 11.83 6.77
CA VAL A 518 9.75 11.93 8.08
C VAL A 518 9.14 10.94 9.08
N PRO A 519 9.95 10.31 9.95
CA PRO A 519 9.40 9.43 10.98
C PRO A 519 8.53 10.18 12.00
N PRO A 520 7.61 9.48 12.70
CA PRO A 520 6.82 10.06 13.76
C PRO A 520 7.70 10.57 14.91
N PRO A 521 7.18 11.52 15.71
CA PRO A 521 7.87 12.01 16.89
C PRO A 521 8.27 10.87 17.84
N GLN A 522 9.50 10.94 18.38
CA GLN A 522 10.07 9.88 19.21
C GLN A 522 9.26 9.61 20.50
N ALA A 523 8.55 10.61 21.02
CA ALA A 523 7.66 10.47 22.16
C ALA A 523 6.48 9.53 21.85
N LEU A 524 5.79 9.77 20.72
CA LEU A 524 4.70 8.91 20.25
C LEU A 524 5.17 7.47 20.05
N LEU A 525 6.29 7.27 19.36
CA LEU A 525 6.88 5.94 19.16
C LEU A 525 7.20 5.22 20.48
N SER A 526 7.64 5.96 21.49
CA SER A 526 7.95 5.39 22.81
C SER A 526 6.70 4.88 23.50
N ILE A 527 5.61 5.65 23.44
CA ILE A 527 4.33 5.26 24.02
C ILE A 527 3.75 4.04 23.30
N LEU A 528 3.78 4.02 21.96
CA LEU A 528 3.32 2.87 21.17
C LEU A 528 4.12 1.58 21.47
N ASN A 529 5.43 1.69 21.70
CA ASN A 529 6.27 0.56 22.10
C ASN A 529 5.91 0.03 23.50
N GLN A 530 5.62 0.92 24.44
CA GLN A 530 5.28 0.56 25.82
C GLN A 530 3.88 -0.06 25.90
N ASN A 531 2.92 0.43 25.10
CA ASN A 531 1.52 0.01 25.12
C ASN A 531 1.17 -1.14 24.15
N SER A 532 2.17 -1.83 23.60
CA SER A 532 1.97 -2.96 22.67
C SER A 532 2.16 -4.31 23.36
N THR A 533 1.38 -4.57 24.41
CA THR A 533 1.27 -5.91 25.01
C THR A 533 0.53 -6.85 24.05
N TYR A 534 0.52 -8.15 24.36
CA TYR A 534 -0.30 -9.08 23.59
C TYR A 534 -1.79 -8.85 23.90
N ILE A 535 -2.64 -9.09 22.93
CA ILE A 535 -4.09 -8.92 23.04
C ILE A 535 -4.76 -10.25 22.66
N THR A 536 -5.81 -10.62 23.39
CA THR A 536 -6.69 -11.70 22.96
C THR A 536 -7.59 -11.18 21.84
N PHE A 537 -7.27 -11.55 20.59
CA PHE A 537 -8.02 -11.10 19.42
C PHE A 537 -9.42 -11.75 19.37
N ASN A 538 -9.48 -13.06 19.63
CA ASN A 538 -10.73 -13.79 19.82
C ASN A 538 -10.52 -15.01 20.75
N GLY A 539 -11.51 -15.90 20.85
CA GLY A 539 -11.44 -17.09 21.70
C GLY A 539 -10.18 -17.95 21.47
N ASN A 540 -9.66 -17.98 20.24
CA ASN A 540 -8.59 -18.89 19.82
C ASN A 540 -7.28 -18.20 19.42
N THR A 541 -7.33 -16.90 19.09
CA THR A 541 -6.21 -16.16 18.49
C THR A 541 -5.68 -15.07 19.44
N GLU A 542 -4.36 -14.94 19.51
CA GLU A 542 -3.63 -13.83 20.13
C GLU A 542 -2.98 -12.94 19.06
N GLU A 543 -2.83 -11.66 19.39
CA GLU A 543 -2.19 -10.64 18.58
C GLU A 543 -1.02 -10.03 19.35
N LYS A 544 0.15 -9.86 18.71
CA LYS A 544 1.27 -9.10 19.31
C LYS A 544 2.27 -8.56 18.29
N MET A 545 3.04 -7.56 18.70
CA MET A 545 4.21 -7.06 17.98
C MET A 545 5.43 -7.95 18.18
N TYR A 546 6.25 -8.11 17.14
CA TYR A 546 7.57 -8.71 17.24
C TYR A 546 8.55 -7.77 17.94
N LYS A 547 9.58 -8.35 18.57
CA LYS A 547 10.69 -7.63 19.20
C LYS A 547 11.91 -7.64 18.27
N LEU A 548 11.80 -6.98 17.11
CA LEU A 548 12.81 -7.04 16.04
C LEU A 548 14.03 -6.13 16.30
N PHE A 549 13.80 -4.94 16.85
CA PHE A 549 14.78 -3.86 16.80
C PHE A 549 15.57 -3.75 18.12
N THR A 550 16.26 -4.82 18.51
CA THR A 550 17.18 -4.77 19.66
C THR A 550 18.37 -3.83 19.42
N LYS A 551 18.71 -3.64 18.13
CA LYS A 551 19.73 -2.72 17.64
C LYS A 551 19.11 -1.74 16.63
N SER A 552 19.62 -0.52 16.59
CA SER A 552 19.35 0.44 15.50
C SER A 552 20.22 0.16 14.27
N PRO A 553 19.93 0.84 13.12
CA PRO A 553 20.75 0.75 11.91
C PRO A 553 22.24 1.00 12.18
N ASN A 554 22.56 2.04 12.95
CA ASN A 554 23.94 2.36 13.36
C ASN A 554 24.52 1.50 14.50
N GLY A 555 23.83 0.44 14.95
CA GLY A 555 24.37 -0.56 15.90
C GLY A 555 24.16 -0.26 17.39
N ASN A 556 23.51 0.86 17.75
CA ASN A 556 23.20 1.19 19.13
C ASN A 556 22.11 0.27 19.70
N ASN A 557 22.20 -0.04 21.00
CA ASN A 557 21.14 -0.76 21.72
C ASN A 557 19.86 0.09 21.81
N ARG A 558 18.70 -0.55 21.73
CA ARG A 558 17.39 0.10 21.86
C ARG A 558 16.61 -0.49 23.03
N GLN A 559 15.91 0.38 23.77
CA GLN A 559 14.90 -0.04 24.76
C GLN A 559 13.55 -0.31 24.07
N ASN A 560 13.20 0.54 23.10
CA ASN A 560 12.01 0.41 22.26
C ASN A 560 12.33 -0.50 21.05
N ILE A 561 12.00 -1.78 21.22
CA ILE A 561 12.43 -2.87 20.33
C ILE A 561 11.35 -3.40 19.38
N LYS A 562 10.14 -2.81 19.36
CA LYS A 562 9.00 -3.30 18.54
C LYS A 562 8.75 -2.44 17.30
N LEU A 563 8.68 -1.11 17.47
CA LEU A 563 8.57 -0.14 16.38
C LEU A 563 9.81 0.74 16.32
N MET A 564 10.18 1.15 15.10
CA MET A 564 11.36 1.98 14.85
C MET A 564 11.05 3.09 13.83
N GLY A 565 11.19 4.34 14.27
CA GLY A 565 11.02 5.53 13.44
C GLY A 565 12.25 5.83 12.58
N PHE A 566 12.39 5.11 11.48
CA PHE A 566 13.41 5.31 10.46
C PHE A 566 12.76 5.14 9.10
N ARG A 567 13.19 5.91 8.10
CA ARG A 567 12.75 5.68 6.72
C ARG A 567 13.18 4.31 6.25
N ASN A 568 12.34 3.64 5.48
CA ASN A 568 12.56 2.26 5.10
C ASN A 568 11.72 1.82 3.91
N TYR A 569 12.07 0.67 3.38
CA TYR A 569 11.24 -0.13 2.48
C TYR A 569 11.44 -1.61 2.80
N CYS A 570 10.63 -2.51 2.22
CA CYS A 570 10.75 -3.94 2.45
C CYS A 570 11.09 -4.70 1.16
N ALA A 571 12.16 -5.48 1.15
CA ALA A 571 12.46 -6.44 0.09
C ALA A 571 11.92 -7.82 0.47
N GLY A 572 11.28 -8.54 -0.44
CA GLY A 572 10.73 -9.86 -0.15
C GLY A 572 10.94 -10.89 -1.25
N PHE A 573 11.09 -12.16 -0.84
CA PHE A 573 11.19 -13.30 -1.76
C PHE A 573 10.74 -14.61 -1.11
N TYR A 574 10.37 -15.56 -1.95
CA TYR A 574 10.05 -16.93 -1.57
C TYR A 574 11.28 -17.83 -1.67
N GLU A 575 11.60 -18.58 -0.61
CA GLU A 575 12.67 -19.56 -0.60
C GLU A 575 12.12 -20.97 -0.89
N GLU A 576 12.48 -21.54 -2.03
CA GLU A 576 11.99 -22.85 -2.50
C GLU A 576 12.32 -24.00 -1.54
N SER A 577 13.53 -24.01 -0.98
CA SER A 577 14.05 -25.13 -0.18
C SER A 577 13.30 -25.31 1.14
N THR A 578 12.83 -24.22 1.74
CA THR A 578 12.12 -24.23 3.02
C THR A 578 10.62 -23.97 2.85
N GLY A 579 10.23 -23.30 1.77
CA GLY A 579 8.87 -22.80 1.55
C GLY A 579 8.55 -21.54 2.35
N LYS A 580 9.57 -20.86 2.91
CA LYS A 580 9.40 -19.62 3.67
C LYS A 580 9.28 -18.41 2.75
N MET A 581 8.53 -17.41 3.20
CA MET A 581 8.67 -16.05 2.71
C MET A 581 9.63 -15.30 3.62
N HIS A 582 10.64 -14.67 3.01
CA HIS A 582 11.55 -13.77 3.69
C HIS A 582 11.16 -12.32 3.41
N PHE A 583 11.12 -11.51 4.46
CA PHE A 583 10.89 -10.07 4.38
C PHE A 583 12.06 -9.35 5.05
N TYR A 584 12.76 -8.52 4.30
CA TYR A 584 13.84 -7.69 4.80
C TYR A 584 13.39 -6.24 4.84
N ILE A 585 13.10 -5.74 6.04
CA ILE A 585 12.88 -4.30 6.27
C ILE A 585 14.25 -3.63 6.17
N GLN A 586 14.46 -2.82 5.14
CA GLN A 586 15.67 -2.05 4.89
C GLN A 586 15.51 -0.65 5.47
N ALA A 587 15.98 -0.45 6.71
CA ALA A 587 15.89 0.84 7.39
C ALA A 587 17.13 1.70 7.14
N GLU A 588 16.91 2.98 6.84
CA GLU A 588 17.93 3.99 6.59
C GLU A 588 18.96 4.07 7.74
N GLU A 589 20.24 4.10 7.40
CA GLU A 589 21.30 4.20 8.42
C GLU A 589 21.50 5.63 8.92
N GLN A 590 21.46 6.60 8.00
CA GLN A 590 21.66 8.01 8.27
C GLN A 590 20.70 8.84 7.41
N PRO A 591 19.92 9.77 8.01
CA PRO A 591 19.03 10.65 7.26
C PRO A 591 19.71 11.36 6.11
N GLY A 592 19.09 11.31 4.93
CA GLY A 592 19.56 12.00 3.73
C GLY A 592 20.73 11.32 3.03
N LYS A 593 21.19 10.16 3.51
CA LYS A 593 22.32 9.43 2.92
C LYS A 593 21.90 8.05 2.48
N LYS A 594 22.39 7.66 1.30
CA LYS A 594 22.21 6.30 0.77
C LYS A 594 22.87 5.28 1.71
N GLY A 595 22.14 4.24 2.07
CA GLY A 595 22.60 3.14 2.92
C GLY A 595 21.49 2.67 3.86
N THR A 596 21.28 1.36 3.89
CA THR A 596 20.23 0.73 4.71
C THR A 596 20.76 -0.50 5.45
N LYS A 597 20.17 -0.76 6.62
CA LYS A 597 20.35 -2.02 7.36
C LYS A 597 19.10 -2.88 7.28
N GLY A 598 19.29 -4.14 6.92
CA GLY A 598 18.23 -5.13 6.82
C GLY A 598 17.86 -5.76 8.16
N TYR A 599 16.56 -5.90 8.41
CA TYR A 599 15.98 -6.67 9.51
C TYR A 599 15.08 -7.75 8.92
N LEU A 600 15.44 -9.02 9.15
CA LEU A 600 14.71 -10.16 8.58
C LEU A 600 13.50 -10.51 9.44
N VAL A 601 12.38 -10.76 8.77
CA VAL A 601 11.17 -11.38 9.31
C VAL A 601 10.79 -12.52 8.38
N ASP A 602 10.59 -13.71 8.94
CA ASP A 602 10.17 -14.88 8.18
C ASP A 602 8.66 -15.13 8.38
N SER A 603 8.02 -15.59 7.31
CA SER A 603 6.69 -16.20 7.36
C SER A 603 6.77 -17.64 6.86
N PRO A 604 6.54 -18.65 7.71
CA PRO A 604 6.69 -20.05 7.33
C PRO A 604 5.54 -20.50 6.42
N LYS A 605 5.77 -21.54 5.63
CA LYS A 605 4.68 -22.23 4.91
C LYS A 605 3.56 -22.67 5.87
N LEU A 606 2.38 -22.90 5.32
CA LEU A 606 1.28 -23.55 6.02
C LEU A 606 1.09 -24.97 5.47
N VAL A 607 1.10 -25.95 6.37
CA VAL A 607 0.76 -27.36 6.12
C VAL A 607 -0.42 -27.70 7.01
N PHE A 608 -1.64 -27.49 6.51
CA PHE A 608 -2.87 -27.70 7.26
C PHE A 608 -3.85 -28.61 6.51
N GLY A 609 -4.29 -29.67 7.20
CA GLY A 609 -5.27 -30.62 6.69
C GLY A 609 -4.85 -31.33 5.40
N GLN A 610 -5.84 -31.91 4.72
CA GLN A 610 -5.68 -32.56 3.42
C GLN A 610 -5.20 -31.61 2.30
N PRO A 611 -5.66 -30.34 2.22
CA PRO A 611 -5.15 -29.40 1.21
C PRO A 611 -3.65 -29.19 1.32
N GLY A 612 -3.12 -29.00 2.54
CA GLY A 612 -1.69 -28.82 2.77
C GLY A 612 -0.88 -30.05 2.40
N ALA A 613 -1.36 -31.25 2.79
CA ALA A 613 -0.69 -32.50 2.41
C ALA A 613 -0.57 -32.64 0.89
N ARG A 614 -1.61 -32.31 0.12
CA ARG A 614 -1.58 -32.35 -1.35
C ARG A 614 -0.68 -31.27 -1.94
N LEU A 615 -0.78 -30.04 -1.45
CA LEU A 615 -0.01 -28.90 -1.97
C LEU A 615 1.50 -29.13 -1.87
N HIS A 616 1.96 -29.70 -0.76
CA HIS A 616 3.38 -29.92 -0.50
C HIS A 616 3.88 -31.30 -0.94
N SER A 617 3.01 -32.21 -1.39
CA SER A 617 3.40 -33.51 -1.96
C SER A 617 3.63 -33.48 -3.48
N HIS A 618 3.27 -32.39 -4.15
CA HIS A 618 3.39 -32.23 -5.60
C HIS A 618 4.47 -31.21 -5.95
N SER A 619 5.14 -31.41 -7.08
CA SER A 619 6.01 -30.39 -7.65
C SER A 619 5.17 -29.27 -8.29
N LYS A 620 5.77 -28.11 -8.50
CA LYS A 620 5.08 -27.02 -9.22
C LYS A 620 4.67 -27.41 -10.63
N LYS A 621 5.46 -28.25 -11.30
CA LYS A 621 5.17 -28.73 -12.66
C LYS A 621 3.91 -29.62 -12.69
N ASP A 622 3.49 -30.19 -11.56
CA ASP A 622 2.26 -30.95 -11.44
C ASP A 622 1.03 -30.06 -11.20
N LEU A 623 1.23 -28.87 -10.60
CA LEU A 623 0.16 -27.97 -10.17
C LEU A 623 -0.07 -26.78 -11.11
N VAL A 624 0.92 -26.44 -11.93
CA VAL A 624 0.88 -25.32 -12.89
C VAL A 624 0.83 -25.90 -14.31
N PRO A 625 -0.05 -25.40 -15.20
CA PRO A 625 -0.09 -25.85 -16.59
C PRO A 625 1.30 -25.75 -17.27
N PRO A 626 1.72 -26.75 -18.05
CA PRO A 626 3.04 -26.78 -18.64
C PRO A 626 3.21 -25.68 -19.69
N LEU A 627 4.38 -25.04 -19.69
CA LEU A 627 4.75 -24.03 -20.68
C LEU A 627 4.79 -24.66 -22.09
N GLY A 628 3.99 -24.13 -23.03
CA GLY A 628 3.90 -24.64 -24.41
C GLY A 628 2.90 -25.78 -24.64
N GLY A 629 2.17 -26.23 -23.62
CA GLY A 629 1.19 -27.34 -23.70
C GLY A 629 -0.16 -27.00 -24.37
N GLY A 630 -0.24 -25.95 -25.18
CA GLY A 630 -1.48 -25.53 -25.85
C GLY A 630 -1.77 -26.34 -27.12
N HIS A 631 -2.40 -27.51 -26.96
CA HIS A 631 -3.27 -28.25 -27.89
C HIS A 631 -3.05 -29.77 -27.83
N HIS A 632 -3.49 -30.40 -26.74
CA HIS A 632 -4.18 -31.68 -26.89
C HIS A 632 -5.67 -31.42 -26.70
N SER A 633 -6.38 -31.42 -27.81
CA SER A 633 -7.82 -31.62 -27.86
C SER A 633 -8.14 -32.91 -27.12
N HIS A 634 -8.60 -32.81 -25.88
CA HIS A 634 -9.42 -33.86 -25.31
C HIS A 634 -10.74 -33.83 -26.06
N SER A 635 -10.85 -34.76 -27.01
CA SER A 635 -12.10 -35.22 -27.58
C SER A 635 -13.12 -35.44 -26.47
N HIS A 636 -14.20 -34.66 -26.50
CA HIS A 636 -15.41 -34.99 -25.76
C HIS A 636 -15.87 -36.40 -26.12
N PRO A 637 -16.18 -37.27 -25.14
CA PRO A 637 -17.04 -38.41 -25.41
C PRO A 637 -18.44 -37.86 -25.76
N GLN A 638 -18.98 -38.31 -26.88
CA GLN A 638 -20.32 -37.99 -27.37
C GLN A 638 -21.37 -38.04 -26.26
N GLN A 639 -22.02 -36.91 -25.97
CA GLN A 639 -23.33 -36.92 -25.34
C GLN A 639 -24.37 -37.31 -26.39
N GLN A 640 -25.03 -38.44 -26.16
CA GLN A 640 -26.20 -38.85 -26.91
C GLN A 640 -27.28 -37.77 -26.80
N GLN A 641 -27.71 -37.26 -27.96
CA GLN A 641 -28.87 -36.42 -28.12
C GLN A 641 -30.12 -37.20 -27.70
N GLN A 642 -30.84 -36.72 -26.69
CA GLN A 642 -32.27 -36.97 -26.57
C GLN A 642 -33.02 -35.70 -26.98
N HIS A 643 -33.79 -35.84 -28.06
CA HIS A 643 -34.68 -34.84 -28.63
C HIS A 643 -35.76 -34.39 -27.64
N TYR A 644 -35.97 -33.07 -27.56
CA TYR A 644 -37.25 -32.47 -27.17
C TYR A 644 -37.81 -31.68 -28.37
N PRO A 645 -39.08 -31.88 -28.77
CA PRO A 645 -39.71 -31.07 -29.81
C PRO A 645 -40.42 -29.84 -29.23
N GLY A 646 -40.12 -28.68 -29.82
CA GLY A 646 -41.08 -27.77 -30.47
C GLY A 646 -42.11 -26.96 -29.66
N HIS A 647 -42.01 -25.63 -29.84
CA HIS A 647 -43.11 -24.65 -30.00
C HIS A 647 -44.00 -24.36 -28.76
N GLN A 648 -44.62 -23.20 -28.54
CA GLN A 648 -44.76 -21.89 -29.17
C GLN A 648 -45.41 -20.97 -28.10
N GLN A 649 -45.29 -19.66 -28.27
CA GLN A 649 -45.96 -18.62 -27.47
C GLN A 649 -47.50 -18.74 -27.47
N GLN A 650 -48.17 -18.49 -26.33
CA GLN A 650 -49.39 -17.64 -26.25
C GLN A 650 -49.87 -17.33 -24.82
N GLN A 651 -50.82 -16.39 -24.77
CA GLN A 651 -51.18 -15.41 -23.73
C GLN A 651 -52.21 -15.83 -22.65
N HIS A 652 -52.20 -15.07 -21.54
CA HIS A 652 -53.28 -14.63 -20.61
C HIS A 652 -54.30 -15.61 -19.99
N TYR A 653 -54.43 -15.63 -18.66
CA TYR A 653 -55.50 -14.97 -17.85
C TYR A 653 -55.41 -15.37 -16.35
N TYR A 654 -55.90 -14.48 -15.47
CA TYR A 654 -55.94 -14.58 -14.01
C TYR A 654 -56.82 -15.73 -13.49
N ASP A 655 -56.43 -16.35 -12.35
CA ASP A 655 -57.43 -16.69 -11.33
C ASP A 655 -56.85 -16.76 -9.90
N ASN A 656 -57.62 -16.20 -8.95
CA ASN A 656 -57.32 -16.06 -7.53
C ASN A 656 -57.63 -17.36 -6.76
N ARG A 657 -56.73 -17.81 -5.86
CA ARG A 657 -57.05 -18.53 -4.60
C ARG A 657 -55.81 -18.71 -3.69
N PRO A 658 -56.01 -18.88 -2.36
CA PRO A 658 -55.06 -18.44 -1.33
C PRO A 658 -53.91 -19.42 -1.03
N VAL A 659 -52.77 -18.84 -0.67
CA VAL A 659 -51.51 -19.53 -0.29
C VAL A 659 -51.60 -20.01 1.17
N PRO A 660 -51.29 -21.29 1.49
CA PRO A 660 -51.13 -21.73 2.88
C PRO A 660 -49.71 -21.42 3.41
N PRO A 661 -49.55 -21.15 4.73
CA PRO A 661 -48.24 -20.82 5.30
C PRO A 661 -47.33 -22.06 5.43
N PRO A 662 -45.99 -21.86 5.46
CA PRO A 662 -45.01 -22.95 5.52
C PRO A 662 -44.94 -23.60 6.92
N PRO A 663 -44.49 -24.87 7.02
CA PRO A 663 -44.49 -25.62 8.27
C PRO A 663 -43.33 -25.23 9.20
N VAL A 664 -43.62 -25.15 10.50
CA VAL A 664 -42.66 -25.01 11.59
C VAL A 664 -42.22 -26.41 12.08
N PRO A 665 -40.94 -26.66 12.35
CA PRO A 665 -40.49 -27.97 12.83
C PRO A 665 -40.88 -28.23 14.30
N HIS A 666 -41.48 -29.40 14.52
CA HIS A 666 -41.90 -29.88 15.84
C HIS A 666 -40.71 -30.33 16.71
N ARG A 667 -40.72 -29.80 17.94
CA ARG A 667 -39.97 -30.20 19.13
C ARG A 667 -40.67 -31.41 19.78
N GLN A 668 -39.96 -32.51 20.02
CA GLN A 668 -40.44 -33.53 20.95
C GLN A 668 -40.08 -33.12 22.39
N GLN A 669 -41.10 -33.07 23.24
CA GLN A 669 -41.02 -32.98 24.70
C GLN A 669 -41.77 -34.17 25.30
N SER A 670 -41.20 -34.75 26.36
CA SER A 670 -41.88 -35.15 27.60
C SER A 670 -40.73 -35.39 28.60
N GLY A 671 -40.59 -34.68 29.72
CA GLY A 671 -41.54 -34.35 30.80
C GLY A 671 -41.08 -35.18 32.03
N VAL A 672 -41.09 -34.78 33.30
CA VAL A 672 -41.64 -33.68 34.11
C VAL A 672 -40.90 -33.76 35.46
N GLY A 673 -40.66 -32.63 36.16
CA GLY A 673 -40.27 -32.64 37.58
C GLY A 673 -39.76 -31.29 38.07
N GLY A 674 -40.58 -30.56 38.83
CA GLY A 674 -40.33 -29.19 39.32
C GLY A 674 -39.34 -29.05 40.51
N PRO A 675 -39.13 -27.81 41.01
CA PRO A 675 -37.90 -27.35 41.70
C PRO A 675 -38.11 -27.06 43.21
N PRO A 676 -37.21 -26.31 43.91
CA PRO A 676 -35.78 -26.47 44.24
C PRO A 676 -35.61 -26.53 45.81
N PRO A 677 -34.40 -26.49 46.44
CA PRO A 677 -33.70 -25.21 46.73
C PRO A 677 -32.16 -25.27 46.90
N LEU A 678 -31.57 -24.08 47.06
CA LEU A 678 -30.19 -23.74 47.48
C LEU A 678 -29.70 -24.50 48.72
N PRO A 679 -28.36 -24.53 48.96
CA PRO A 679 -27.86 -24.46 50.33
C PRO A 679 -26.95 -23.26 50.58
N SER A 680 -27.29 -22.59 51.68
CA SER A 680 -26.50 -21.63 52.44
C SER A 680 -25.34 -22.29 53.20
N ARG A 681 -24.38 -21.43 53.56
CA ARG A 681 -23.40 -21.55 54.64
C ARG A 681 -23.80 -22.50 55.77
N ASP A 682 -22.85 -23.33 56.24
CA ASP A 682 -22.53 -23.31 57.67
C ASP A 682 -21.14 -23.86 58.03
N ASN A 683 -20.66 -23.36 59.15
CA ASN A 683 -19.37 -23.58 59.79
C ASN A 683 -19.23 -24.99 60.40
N SER A 684 -18.00 -25.54 60.42
CA SER A 684 -17.40 -26.07 61.66
C SER A 684 -15.96 -26.60 61.45
N VAL A 685 -15.10 -26.17 62.37
CA VAL A 685 -13.70 -26.52 62.64
C VAL A 685 -13.67 -27.78 63.53
N PRO A 686 -12.69 -28.71 63.40
CA PRO A 686 -11.42 -28.70 64.17
C PRO A 686 -10.23 -29.11 63.29
N GLY A 687 -8.97 -28.72 63.47
CA GLY A 687 -8.22 -28.28 64.64
C GLY A 687 -6.81 -28.89 64.50
N GLY A 688 -5.75 -28.07 64.62
CA GLY A 688 -4.33 -28.48 64.68
C GLY A 688 -3.59 -28.44 63.34
N GLY A 689 -2.41 -27.84 63.18
CA GLY A 689 -1.51 -27.12 64.08
C GLY A 689 -0.18 -26.87 63.35
N PHE A 690 0.32 -25.63 63.47
CA PHE A 690 1.72 -25.19 63.46
C PHE A 690 2.71 -25.63 62.33
N ASN A 691 3.13 -24.69 61.48
CA ASN A 691 4.38 -23.94 61.67
C ASN A 691 4.64 -22.95 60.50
N MET A 692 4.72 -21.65 60.83
CA MET A 692 5.30 -20.60 59.99
C MET A 692 6.76 -20.40 60.35
N ALA A 693 7.61 -20.15 59.35
CA ALA A 693 8.90 -19.49 59.51
C ALA A 693 8.82 -18.06 58.91
N PRO A 694 9.40 -17.04 59.56
CA PRO A 694 9.22 -15.62 59.22
C PRO A 694 10.23 -15.11 58.17
N PRO A 695 9.98 -13.93 57.55
CA PRO A 695 10.91 -13.28 56.64
C PRO A 695 11.92 -12.39 57.39
N PRO A 696 13.10 -12.09 56.80
CA PRO A 696 13.91 -10.94 57.23
C PRO A 696 13.79 -9.72 56.29
N PRO A 697 14.08 -8.51 56.82
CA PRO A 697 13.56 -7.22 56.36
C PRO A 697 14.50 -6.44 55.41
N PRO A 698 14.03 -5.33 54.82
CA PRO A 698 14.86 -4.45 53.99
C PRO A 698 15.66 -3.44 54.81
N TYR A 699 16.84 -3.08 54.27
CA TYR A 699 17.53 -1.80 54.46
C TYR A 699 17.92 -1.26 53.09
#